data_AF-A0A852WU18-F1
#
_entry.id   AF-A0A852WU18-F1
#
_cell.length_a   1.000
_cell.length_b   1.000
_cell.length_c   1.000
_cell.angle_alpha   90.00
_cell.angle_beta   90.00
_cell.angle_gamma   90.00
#
_symmetry.space_group_name_H-M   'P 1'
#
loop_
_entity.id
_entity.type
_entity.pdbx_description
1 polymer ?
#
loop_
_entity_poly.entity_id
_entity_poly.type
_entity_poly.pdbx_seq_one_letter_code
_entity_poly.pdbx_strand_id
1 'polypeptide(L)'
;MRPLRLMTFNVQLLPVIAGVSEGTVSVPAGIAGLLPGGSADSIARAEAVAADLLKIKPKERPDVLALNEVFSEDARDLLIAELKAKWPHVIESVHEGDLEEDAGLMVFSQLPFLTLPGGGDRRERFYADDAGADTWASKAAVLVQVGRPAEVTTLVFTHLQASYDTEEQYRDVRKNQLAEIRDLVAEVLGSSPNNWQNVIVAGDLNIRGDLDATSNEWFDIFDTAGDPFGDLFADSWIEMRPPGVTEDLDPGLTNRNRETQAEQRLDYICRFKTIDGIDLVAHHMRVGHRDTSDHYALEALIQMRDDHCQPTSAVDIDALGPSAGGSGVGQPQTSLATFVQPDIAVEGGRSWAWLRRPGTYTFHHSPSLVVEVYAADDISRPLTRLDSLSVTDVPPAVEGIYREFERQVGDEGSTYVNRSPLLVSMRTKSGDPGGGVLIVLEHLGDTKATAIALPAHLDVPVPFPENQRLGDDDIAWFRLKTLETLMGKSRQESVTVEQPIGSGSIEALDAASSTLGSDSGSGTLTHDFAAGADDELFITVRRDSDADTGQAIRWSTPVSYLRLDKGFTVHVTDESGPDWPGEDEPVFEMWMDGDKLLTTDWDDADTGEDWPGIAEKIFFEVVQRGGGPSKSVGFTETLDFVIEDPDDLGAAHGVTSWTIAGLSPNEPPERKRTVAVTVFDTISDGTYTVSCTLSRDP
;
A
#
# COMPACT_ATOMS: atom_id res chain seq x y z
N MET A 1 -0.03 -6.73 -29.09
CA MET A 1 0.92 -7.52 -28.28
C MET A 1 0.60 -7.23 -26.85
N ARG A 2 0.21 -8.25 -26.07
CA ARG A 2 -0.16 -8.08 -24.67
C ARG A 2 1.05 -7.66 -23.82
N PRO A 3 0.81 -6.91 -22.73
CA PRO A 3 1.86 -6.60 -21.76
C PRO A 3 2.39 -7.88 -21.11
N LEU A 4 3.60 -7.80 -20.58
CA LEU A 4 4.18 -8.79 -19.68
C LEU A 4 3.95 -8.34 -18.24
N ARG A 5 3.28 -9.16 -17.43
CA ARG A 5 3.21 -8.95 -15.98
C ARG A 5 4.38 -9.66 -15.32
N LEU A 6 5.32 -8.88 -14.79
CA LEU A 6 6.50 -9.37 -14.10
C LEU A 6 6.36 -9.14 -12.60
N MET A 7 6.61 -10.15 -11.78
CA MET A 7 6.69 -10.00 -10.33
C MET A 7 8.05 -10.48 -9.83
N THR A 8 8.68 -9.72 -8.95
CA THR A 8 9.82 -10.15 -8.13
C THR A 8 9.42 -10.13 -6.66
N PHE A 9 9.84 -11.14 -5.91
CA PHE A 9 9.45 -11.28 -4.52
C PHE A 9 10.49 -12.07 -3.73
N ASN A 10 11.22 -11.41 -2.83
CA ASN A 10 11.99 -12.10 -1.81
C ASN A 10 11.04 -12.76 -0.80
N VAL A 11 11.16 -14.07 -0.64
CA VAL A 11 10.24 -14.88 0.18
C VAL A 11 10.91 -15.43 1.44
N GLN A 12 12.21 -15.18 1.61
CA GLN A 12 12.95 -15.46 2.84
C GLN A 12 12.79 -16.90 3.35
N LEU A 13 12.94 -17.89 2.47
CA LEU A 13 12.83 -19.32 2.82
C LEU A 13 14.20 -19.85 3.20
N LEU A 14 14.68 -19.42 4.37
CA LEU A 14 16.02 -19.70 4.88
C LEU A 14 16.21 -21.19 5.27
N PRO A 15 17.44 -21.72 5.19
CA PRO A 15 17.76 -23.06 5.69
C PRO A 15 18.05 -23.02 7.21
N VAL A 16 17.94 -24.20 7.86
CA VAL A 16 18.12 -24.38 9.32
C VAL A 16 19.46 -23.85 9.86
N ILE A 17 20.51 -23.82 9.05
CA ILE A 17 21.86 -23.42 9.49
C ILE A 17 22.05 -21.90 9.46
N ALA A 18 21.40 -21.17 8.54
CA ALA A 18 21.56 -19.73 8.41
C ALA A 18 20.95 -18.97 9.60
N GLY A 19 19.80 -19.43 10.12
CA GLY A 19 19.18 -18.86 11.32
C GLY A 19 20.01 -19.00 12.60
N VAL A 20 20.99 -19.91 12.62
CA VAL A 20 21.93 -20.09 13.75
C VAL A 20 23.14 -19.16 13.65
N SER A 21 23.53 -18.74 12.43
CA SER A 21 24.69 -17.86 12.21
C SER A 21 24.39 -16.36 12.33
N GLU A 22 23.12 -15.95 12.27
CA GLU A 22 22.69 -14.57 12.56
C GLU A 22 22.85 -14.19 14.05
N GLY A 23 23.29 -15.13 14.90
CA GLY A 23 23.74 -14.83 16.27
C GLY A 23 22.62 -14.52 17.27
N THR A 24 21.35 -14.77 16.94
CA THR A 24 20.22 -14.42 17.80
C THR A 24 19.90 -15.44 18.89
N VAL A 25 20.30 -16.72 18.79
CA VAL A 25 20.01 -17.70 19.86
C VAL A 25 21.04 -18.83 19.97
N SER A 26 21.50 -19.14 21.19
CA SER A 26 22.19 -20.40 21.52
C SER A 26 21.17 -21.44 21.99
N VAL A 27 20.92 -22.53 21.24
CA VAL A 27 19.84 -23.48 21.59
C VAL A 27 20.27 -24.95 21.61
N PRO A 28 19.90 -25.72 22.65
CA PRO A 28 20.00 -27.18 22.69
C PRO A 28 19.11 -27.86 21.65
N ALA A 29 19.50 -29.05 21.20
CA ALA A 29 18.92 -29.80 20.07
C ALA A 29 17.41 -30.17 20.13
N GLY A 30 16.66 -29.75 21.16
CA GLY A 30 15.25 -30.09 21.36
C GLY A 30 14.22 -29.06 20.86
N ILE A 31 14.64 -27.83 20.54
CA ILE A 31 13.73 -26.67 20.30
C ILE A 31 13.89 -26.09 18.88
N ALA A 32 14.71 -26.72 18.03
CA ALA A 32 15.07 -26.21 16.70
C ALA A 32 13.88 -26.07 15.71
N GLY A 33 12.72 -26.66 16.01
CA GLY A 33 11.51 -26.55 15.18
C GLY A 33 10.63 -25.33 15.47
N LEU A 34 10.94 -24.54 16.51
CA LEU A 34 10.15 -23.38 16.97
C LEU A 34 10.84 -22.03 16.73
N LEU A 35 12.01 -22.02 16.09
CA LEU A 35 12.76 -20.81 15.79
C LEU A 35 12.37 -20.22 14.42
N PRO A 36 12.22 -18.89 14.30
CA PRO A 36 12.17 -18.21 12.99
C PRO A 36 13.40 -18.61 12.16
N GLY A 37 13.21 -19.02 10.90
CA GLY A 37 14.28 -19.52 10.04
C GLY A 37 14.60 -21.03 10.13
N GLY A 38 13.83 -21.80 10.91
CA GLY A 38 13.86 -23.28 10.85
C GLY A 38 13.13 -23.84 9.62
N SER A 39 13.33 -25.13 9.30
CA SER A 39 12.66 -25.76 8.14
C SER A 39 11.13 -25.71 8.23
N ALA A 40 10.56 -25.81 9.43
CA ALA A 40 9.12 -25.70 9.65
C ALA A 40 8.58 -24.29 9.35
N ASP A 41 9.32 -23.24 9.73
CA ASP A 41 8.99 -21.84 9.43
C ASP A 41 9.03 -21.58 7.92
N SER A 42 10.08 -22.03 7.23
CA SER A 42 10.19 -21.93 5.77
C SER A 42 9.07 -22.69 5.05
N ILE A 43 8.67 -23.87 5.52
CA ILE A 43 7.52 -24.60 4.95
C ILE A 43 6.21 -23.82 5.14
N ALA A 44 5.93 -23.35 6.37
CA ALA A 44 4.71 -22.59 6.65
C ALA A 44 4.65 -21.28 5.85
N ARG A 45 5.80 -20.59 5.71
CA ARG A 45 5.93 -19.40 4.87
C ARG A 45 5.68 -19.71 3.40
N ALA A 46 6.24 -20.80 2.87
CA ALA A 46 5.98 -21.24 1.50
C ALA A 46 4.51 -21.57 1.25
N GLU A 47 3.81 -22.20 2.20
CA GLU A 47 2.36 -22.43 2.13
C GLU A 47 1.59 -21.11 2.05
N ALA A 48 1.92 -20.15 2.92
CA ALA A 48 1.27 -18.84 2.96
C ALA A 48 1.51 -18.05 1.66
N VAL A 49 2.76 -18.00 1.19
CA VAL A 49 3.14 -17.37 -0.09
C VAL A 49 2.40 -18.03 -1.26
N ALA A 50 2.39 -19.37 -1.34
CA ALA A 50 1.71 -20.06 -2.42
C ALA A 50 0.20 -19.79 -2.41
N ALA A 51 -0.44 -19.86 -1.23
CA ALA A 51 -1.85 -19.56 -1.07
C ALA A 51 -2.18 -18.13 -1.52
N ASP A 52 -1.36 -17.15 -1.16
CA ASP A 52 -1.56 -15.75 -1.53
C ASP A 52 -1.38 -15.49 -3.02
N LEU A 53 -0.35 -16.07 -3.64
CA LEU A 53 -0.14 -15.99 -5.09
C LEU A 53 -1.29 -16.66 -5.87
N LEU A 54 -1.85 -17.75 -5.36
CA LEU A 54 -2.97 -18.46 -5.98
C LEU A 54 -4.31 -17.71 -5.86
N LYS A 55 -4.47 -16.82 -4.87
CA LYS A 55 -5.64 -15.92 -4.74
C LYS A 55 -5.69 -14.85 -5.85
N ILE A 56 -4.55 -14.56 -6.51
CA ILE A 56 -4.52 -13.58 -7.60
C ILE A 56 -5.45 -14.02 -8.74
N LYS A 57 -6.34 -13.12 -9.14
CA LYS A 57 -7.32 -13.36 -10.21
C LYS A 57 -6.58 -13.72 -11.50
N PRO A 58 -7.09 -14.65 -12.33
CA PRO A 58 -6.40 -15.09 -13.54
C PRO A 58 -5.97 -13.99 -14.52
N LYS A 59 -6.73 -12.87 -14.60
CA LYS A 59 -6.39 -11.73 -15.48
C LYS A 59 -5.33 -10.79 -14.89
N GLU A 60 -5.07 -10.90 -13.60
CA GLU A 60 -4.13 -10.08 -12.83
C GLU A 60 -2.88 -10.85 -12.42
N ARG A 61 -2.87 -12.16 -12.66
CA ARG A 61 -1.76 -13.04 -12.29
C ARG A 61 -0.50 -12.71 -13.09
N PRO A 62 0.69 -12.67 -12.46
CA PRO A 62 1.94 -12.45 -13.18
C PRO A 62 2.17 -13.54 -14.23
N ASP A 63 2.69 -13.14 -15.39
CA ASP A 63 3.13 -14.05 -16.43
C ASP A 63 4.45 -14.72 -16.03
N VAL A 64 5.33 -13.98 -15.36
CA VAL A 64 6.60 -14.44 -14.80
C VAL A 64 6.72 -13.96 -13.35
N LEU A 65 7.06 -14.88 -12.47
CA LEU A 65 7.32 -14.68 -11.04
C LEU A 65 8.75 -15.11 -10.74
N ALA A 66 9.56 -14.19 -10.24
CA ALA A 66 10.89 -14.47 -9.74
C ALA A 66 10.90 -14.36 -8.22
N LEU A 67 11.39 -15.41 -7.57
CA LEU A 67 11.48 -15.51 -6.13
C LEU A 67 12.94 -15.44 -5.71
N ASN A 68 13.22 -14.67 -4.66
CA ASN A 68 14.52 -14.60 -4.00
C ASN A 68 14.48 -15.31 -2.64
N GLU A 69 15.65 -15.77 -2.18
CA GLU A 69 15.85 -16.51 -0.93
C GLU A 69 15.06 -17.83 -0.80
N VAL A 70 14.89 -18.56 -1.90
CA VAL A 70 14.29 -19.91 -1.90
C VAL A 70 15.35 -20.99 -1.60
N PHE A 71 15.99 -20.92 -0.42
CA PHE A 71 17.10 -21.81 -0.05
C PHE A 71 16.63 -23.15 0.52
N SER A 72 15.48 -23.17 1.21
CA SER A 72 14.94 -24.42 1.78
C SER A 72 14.41 -25.36 0.70
N GLU A 73 15.03 -26.55 0.57
CA GLU A 73 14.62 -27.58 -0.39
C GLU A 73 13.18 -28.07 -0.15
N ASP A 74 12.78 -28.30 1.11
CA ASP A 74 11.40 -28.72 1.44
C ASP A 74 10.38 -27.63 1.04
N ALA A 75 10.72 -26.36 1.27
CA ALA A 75 9.87 -25.24 0.90
C ALA A 75 9.78 -25.07 -0.63
N ARG A 76 10.88 -25.31 -1.34
CA ARG A 76 10.93 -25.33 -2.82
C ARG A 76 10.02 -26.42 -3.39
N ASP A 77 10.12 -27.65 -2.89
CA ASP A 77 9.26 -28.76 -3.30
C ASP A 77 7.77 -28.41 -3.14
N LEU A 78 7.42 -27.75 -2.04
CA LEU A 78 6.06 -27.26 -1.78
C LEU A 78 5.63 -26.19 -2.80
N LEU A 79 6.46 -25.18 -3.05
CA LEU A 79 6.18 -24.15 -4.05
C LEU A 79 5.98 -24.78 -5.44
N ILE A 80 6.80 -25.75 -5.84
CA ILE A 80 6.62 -26.48 -7.10
C ILE A 80 5.29 -27.21 -7.12
N ALA A 81 4.95 -27.94 -6.06
CA ALA A 81 3.72 -28.73 -5.98
C ALA A 81 2.48 -27.84 -6.14
N GLU A 82 2.45 -26.69 -5.47
CA GLU A 82 1.30 -25.78 -5.44
C GLU A 82 1.21 -24.88 -6.69
N LEU A 83 2.33 -24.30 -7.13
CA LEU A 83 2.32 -23.24 -8.14
C LEU A 83 2.38 -23.76 -9.58
N LYS A 84 2.97 -24.94 -9.82
CA LYS A 84 3.21 -25.47 -11.19
C LYS A 84 1.93 -25.67 -12.00
N ALA A 85 0.80 -25.88 -11.35
CA ALA A 85 -0.50 -25.97 -12.02
C ALA A 85 -0.90 -24.65 -12.72
N LYS A 86 -0.40 -23.51 -12.25
CA LYS A 86 -0.67 -22.17 -12.82
C LYS A 86 0.53 -21.60 -13.56
N TRP A 87 1.75 -21.90 -13.14
CA TRP A 87 3.00 -21.52 -13.78
C TRP A 87 3.84 -22.77 -14.12
N PRO A 88 3.56 -23.44 -15.26
CA PRO A 88 4.12 -24.76 -15.55
C PRO A 88 5.61 -24.75 -15.93
N HIS A 89 6.17 -23.59 -16.27
CA HIS A 89 7.57 -23.44 -16.65
C HIS A 89 8.37 -22.95 -15.45
N VAL A 90 9.30 -23.76 -14.97
CA VAL A 90 10.00 -23.53 -13.70
C VAL A 90 11.51 -23.64 -13.89
N ILE A 91 12.24 -22.70 -13.30
CA ILE A 91 13.67 -22.80 -13.02
C ILE A 91 13.76 -22.95 -11.50
N GLU A 92 14.10 -24.17 -11.10
CA GLU A 92 13.96 -24.64 -9.72
C GLU A 92 15.10 -24.17 -8.81
N SER A 93 16.33 -24.24 -9.30
CA SER A 93 17.52 -23.92 -8.53
C SER A 93 18.69 -23.52 -9.42
N VAL A 94 19.62 -22.78 -8.84
CA VAL A 94 20.81 -22.22 -9.49
C VAL A 94 22.00 -22.60 -8.60
N HIS A 95 22.67 -23.73 -8.92
CA HIS A 95 23.75 -24.32 -8.10
C HIS A 95 25.15 -24.10 -8.70
N GLU A 96 26.14 -23.75 -7.87
CA GLU A 96 27.54 -23.65 -8.28
C GLU A 96 28.35 -24.95 -8.07
N GLY A 97 27.88 -25.88 -7.22
CA GLY A 97 28.54 -27.17 -6.99
C GLY A 97 28.25 -27.80 -5.62
N ASP A 98 29.01 -28.84 -5.26
CA ASP A 98 28.67 -29.80 -4.18
C ASP A 98 28.87 -29.30 -2.72
N LEU A 99 29.34 -28.06 -2.47
CA LEU A 99 29.70 -27.60 -1.11
C LEU A 99 29.11 -26.24 -0.67
N GLU A 100 28.47 -25.49 -1.58
CA GLU A 100 27.82 -24.19 -1.28
C GLU A 100 26.31 -24.33 -1.44
N GLU A 101 25.53 -23.61 -0.62
CA GLU A 101 24.07 -23.50 -0.79
C GLU A 101 23.77 -22.78 -2.11
N ASP A 102 22.66 -23.12 -2.77
CA ASP A 102 22.31 -22.49 -4.05
C ASP A 102 21.98 -21.00 -3.93
N ALA A 103 21.78 -20.34 -5.08
CA ALA A 103 21.55 -18.90 -5.10
C ALA A 103 20.23 -18.42 -4.47
N GLY A 104 19.36 -19.33 -4.02
CA GLY A 104 18.03 -19.00 -3.54
C GLY A 104 17.15 -18.35 -4.61
N LEU A 105 17.48 -18.53 -5.90
CA LEU A 105 16.72 -17.98 -7.02
C LEU A 105 15.82 -19.03 -7.63
N MET A 106 14.54 -18.70 -7.75
CA MET A 106 13.55 -19.57 -8.38
C MET A 106 12.65 -18.76 -9.31
N VAL A 107 12.36 -19.29 -10.50
CA VAL A 107 11.53 -18.59 -11.50
C VAL A 107 10.38 -19.47 -11.95
N PHE A 108 9.16 -18.92 -11.86
CA PHE A 108 7.93 -19.52 -12.36
C PHE A 108 7.39 -18.71 -13.54
N SER A 109 6.92 -19.38 -14.60
CA SER A 109 6.27 -18.71 -15.72
C SER A 109 5.05 -19.44 -16.28
N GLN A 110 4.05 -18.66 -16.68
CA GLN A 110 2.94 -19.10 -17.54
C GLN A 110 3.38 -19.26 -19.00
N LEU A 111 4.47 -18.59 -19.37
CA LEU A 111 5.01 -18.53 -20.72
C LEU A 111 6.18 -19.52 -20.83
N PRO A 112 6.32 -20.22 -21.97
CA PRO A 112 7.49 -21.06 -22.18
C PRO A 112 8.75 -20.20 -22.28
N PHE A 113 9.82 -20.65 -21.61
CA PHE A 113 11.15 -20.10 -21.82
C PHE A 113 11.63 -20.40 -23.24
N LEU A 114 12.10 -19.38 -23.93
CA LEU A 114 12.62 -19.47 -25.28
C LEU A 114 14.07 -19.95 -25.26
N THR A 115 14.50 -20.59 -26.35
CA THR A 115 15.91 -21.00 -26.50
C THR A 115 16.80 -19.78 -26.65
N LEU A 116 17.79 -19.64 -25.77
CA LEU A 116 18.74 -18.55 -25.80
C LEU A 116 19.69 -18.63 -27.00
N PRO A 117 20.25 -17.50 -27.45
CA PRO A 117 21.45 -17.51 -28.29
C PRO A 117 22.57 -18.29 -27.59
N GLY A 118 23.09 -19.35 -28.23
CA GLY A 118 24.06 -20.27 -27.62
C GLY A 118 23.46 -21.60 -27.12
N GLY A 119 22.13 -21.71 -27.08
CA GLY A 119 21.42 -22.92 -26.65
C GLY A 119 20.99 -22.89 -25.18
N GLY A 120 20.13 -23.83 -24.78
CA GLY A 120 19.50 -23.84 -23.46
C GLY A 120 18.30 -22.89 -23.35
N ASP A 121 17.56 -22.98 -22.25
CA ASP A 121 16.42 -22.11 -21.93
C ASP A 121 16.76 -20.99 -20.94
N ARG A 122 17.97 -21.03 -20.36
CA ARG A 122 18.50 -20.06 -19.39
C ARG A 122 20.02 -19.99 -19.41
N ARG A 123 20.57 -18.90 -18.86
CA ARG A 123 22.00 -18.71 -18.59
C ARG A 123 22.17 -18.20 -17.17
N GLU A 124 23.00 -18.87 -16.38
CA GLU A 124 23.27 -18.54 -14.99
C GLU A 124 24.68 -17.90 -14.87
N ARG A 125 24.81 -16.95 -13.94
CA ARG A 125 26.07 -16.32 -13.53
C ARG A 125 26.12 -16.25 -12.01
N PHE A 126 27.00 -17.04 -11.40
CA PHE A 126 27.39 -16.84 -10.01
C PHE A 126 28.39 -15.70 -9.94
N TYR A 127 28.24 -14.85 -8.94
CA TYR A 127 29.09 -13.69 -8.77
C TYR A 127 30.44 -14.08 -8.17
N ALA A 128 31.51 -13.48 -8.68
CA ALA A 128 32.85 -13.76 -8.23
C ALA A 128 33.17 -13.09 -6.87
N ASP A 129 32.45 -12.02 -6.55
CA ASP A 129 32.62 -11.28 -5.29
C ASP A 129 31.41 -11.51 -4.38
N ASP A 130 31.70 -11.95 -3.16
CA ASP A 130 30.79 -12.14 -2.04
C ASP A 130 31.47 -11.73 -0.71
N ALA A 131 30.69 -11.54 0.35
CA ALA A 131 31.22 -11.21 1.67
C ALA A 131 30.26 -11.54 2.83
N GLY A 132 30.83 -11.71 4.03
CA GLY A 132 30.03 -11.89 5.25
C GLY A 132 29.25 -13.22 5.26
N ALA A 133 28.05 -13.20 5.83
CA ALA A 133 27.15 -14.36 5.85
C ALA A 133 26.80 -14.86 4.43
N ASP A 134 26.80 -13.95 3.44
CA ASP A 134 26.52 -14.28 2.05
C ASP A 134 27.60 -15.14 1.37
N THR A 135 28.80 -15.30 1.96
CA THR A 135 29.78 -16.29 1.47
C THR A 135 29.30 -17.75 1.58
N TRP A 136 28.19 -17.97 2.27
CA TRP A 136 27.54 -19.28 2.42
C TRP A 136 26.34 -19.47 1.49
N ALA A 137 25.95 -18.44 0.73
CA ALA A 137 24.85 -18.46 -0.22
C ALA A 137 25.34 -17.94 -1.57
N SER A 138 25.45 -18.81 -2.59
CA SER A 138 26.05 -18.43 -3.88
C SER A 138 25.21 -17.35 -4.60
N LYS A 139 25.50 -16.06 -4.41
CA LYS A 139 24.74 -14.97 -5.06
C LYS A 139 24.87 -15.06 -6.59
N ALA A 140 23.77 -14.86 -7.30
CA ALA A 140 23.75 -15.08 -8.75
C ALA A 140 22.78 -14.17 -9.53
N ALA A 141 22.88 -14.29 -10.85
CA ALA A 141 21.87 -13.85 -11.82
C ALA A 141 21.45 -15.00 -12.76
N VAL A 142 20.16 -15.02 -13.11
CA VAL A 142 19.58 -15.93 -14.11
C VAL A 142 18.98 -15.13 -15.25
N LEU A 143 19.47 -15.35 -16.46
CA LEU A 143 18.94 -14.77 -17.69
C LEU A 143 18.04 -15.78 -18.41
N VAL A 144 16.83 -15.35 -18.75
CA VAL A 144 15.87 -16.10 -19.59
C VAL A 144 15.26 -15.24 -20.67
N GLN A 145 14.59 -15.86 -21.63
CA GLN A 145 13.77 -15.19 -22.64
C GLN A 145 12.34 -15.71 -22.65
N VAL A 146 11.37 -14.81 -22.77
CA VAL A 146 9.94 -15.14 -22.90
C VAL A 146 9.33 -14.36 -24.08
N GLY A 147 8.16 -14.80 -24.55
CA GLY A 147 7.38 -14.05 -25.52
C GLY A 147 6.49 -13.01 -24.83
N ARG A 148 6.53 -11.76 -25.31
CA ARG A 148 5.83 -10.52 -24.83
C ARG A 148 6.66 -9.64 -23.89
N PRO A 149 6.46 -8.30 -23.93
CA PRO A 149 5.65 -7.56 -24.90
C PRO A 149 6.28 -7.48 -26.31
N ALA A 150 7.57 -7.78 -26.44
CA ALA A 150 8.25 -7.94 -27.72
C ALA A 150 8.13 -9.39 -28.25
N GLU A 151 8.60 -9.64 -29.48
CA GLU A 151 8.80 -11.02 -29.97
C GLU A 151 9.67 -11.83 -29.00
N VAL A 152 10.67 -11.16 -28.42
CA VAL A 152 11.57 -11.70 -27.39
C VAL A 152 11.82 -10.62 -26.35
N THR A 153 11.47 -10.91 -25.09
CA THR A 153 11.85 -10.12 -23.92
C THR A 153 12.84 -10.92 -23.11
N THR A 154 13.98 -10.30 -22.79
CA THR A 154 15.03 -10.89 -21.98
C THR A 154 14.85 -10.43 -20.53
N LEU A 155 14.78 -11.37 -19.61
CA LEU A 155 14.63 -11.11 -18.18
C LEU A 155 15.89 -11.60 -17.47
N VAL A 156 16.45 -10.78 -16.59
CA VAL A 156 17.55 -11.15 -15.69
C VAL A 156 17.04 -11.05 -14.27
N PHE A 157 17.02 -12.18 -13.55
CA PHE A 157 16.63 -12.25 -12.15
C PHE A 157 17.85 -12.36 -11.26
N THR A 158 17.89 -11.63 -10.15
CA THR A 158 19.08 -11.61 -9.30
C THR A 158 18.76 -11.39 -7.83
N HIS A 159 19.72 -11.76 -6.97
CA HIS A 159 19.78 -11.38 -5.58
C HIS A 159 21.23 -10.92 -5.30
N LEU A 160 21.42 -9.65 -4.95
CA LEU A 160 22.75 -9.09 -4.68
C LEU A 160 23.18 -9.27 -3.22
N GLN A 161 24.44 -8.91 -2.93
CA GLN A 161 25.04 -8.92 -1.60
C GLN A 161 24.28 -8.03 -0.60
N ALA A 162 23.87 -8.62 0.52
CA ALA A 162 23.17 -7.98 1.63
C ALA A 162 24.10 -7.16 2.52
N SER A 163 23.51 -6.22 3.27
CA SER A 163 24.16 -5.40 4.30
C SER A 163 23.54 -5.71 5.66
N TYR A 164 24.34 -6.01 6.68
CA TYR A 164 23.86 -6.41 8.02
C TYR A 164 24.21 -5.38 9.10
N ASP A 165 25.42 -4.81 9.05
CA ASP A 165 25.93 -3.91 10.09
C ASP A 165 25.63 -2.43 9.79
N THR A 166 25.82 -2.02 8.54
CA THR A 166 25.64 -0.64 8.07
C THR A 166 25.19 -0.64 6.62
N GLU A 167 24.44 0.37 6.19
CA GLU A 167 23.95 0.46 4.80
C GLU A 167 25.07 0.45 3.75
N GLU A 168 26.19 1.14 4.01
CA GLU A 168 27.35 1.21 3.09
C GLU A 168 28.14 -0.11 2.99
N GLN A 169 27.83 -1.10 3.84
CA GLN A 169 28.53 -2.36 3.88
C GLN A 169 28.43 -3.05 2.50
N TYR A 170 29.58 -3.53 2.01
CA TYR A 170 29.72 -4.27 0.75
C TYR A 170 29.23 -3.58 -0.52
N ARG A 171 29.13 -2.26 -0.49
CA ARG A 171 28.80 -1.44 -1.66
C ARG A 171 29.67 -1.73 -2.89
N ASP A 172 30.99 -1.90 -2.71
CA ASP A 172 31.89 -2.24 -3.82
C ASP A 172 31.61 -3.65 -4.41
N VAL A 173 31.14 -4.59 -3.58
CA VAL A 173 30.74 -5.94 -4.01
C VAL A 173 29.50 -5.86 -4.88
N ARG A 174 28.43 -5.19 -4.42
CA ARG A 174 27.21 -4.98 -5.23
C ARG A 174 27.51 -4.31 -6.56
N LYS A 175 28.42 -3.33 -6.58
CA LYS A 175 28.87 -2.68 -7.82
C LYS A 175 29.51 -3.66 -8.81
N ASN A 176 30.35 -4.57 -8.34
CA ASN A 176 30.96 -5.60 -9.18
C ASN A 176 29.92 -6.61 -9.68
N GLN A 177 28.98 -7.03 -8.82
CA GLN A 177 27.87 -7.90 -9.20
C GLN A 177 26.98 -7.28 -10.29
N LEU A 178 26.67 -5.98 -10.19
CA LEU A 178 25.97 -5.23 -11.25
C LEU A 178 26.78 -5.20 -12.58
N ALA A 179 28.11 -5.15 -12.51
CA ALA A 179 28.95 -5.27 -13.70
C ALA A 179 28.86 -6.66 -14.32
N GLU A 180 28.82 -7.72 -13.51
CA GLU A 180 28.65 -9.10 -13.97
C GLU A 180 27.29 -9.36 -14.63
N ILE A 181 26.22 -8.70 -14.17
CA ILE A 181 24.92 -8.72 -14.87
C ILE A 181 25.06 -8.18 -16.29
N ARG A 182 25.79 -7.07 -16.48
CA ARG A 182 26.02 -6.49 -17.82
C ARG A 182 26.82 -7.44 -18.70
N ASP A 183 27.83 -8.10 -18.13
CA ASP A 183 28.64 -9.09 -18.85
C ASP A 183 27.82 -10.31 -19.24
N LEU A 184 26.91 -10.78 -18.37
CA LEU A 184 25.97 -11.86 -18.68
C LEU A 184 25.06 -11.49 -19.87
N VAL A 185 24.49 -10.28 -19.87
CA VAL A 185 23.66 -9.79 -20.98
C VAL A 185 24.48 -9.68 -22.27
N ALA A 186 25.70 -9.15 -22.18
CA ALA A 186 26.63 -9.03 -23.31
C ALA A 186 27.03 -10.39 -23.90
N GLU A 187 27.18 -11.40 -23.05
CA GLU A 187 27.52 -12.76 -23.46
C GLU A 187 26.40 -13.40 -24.29
N VAL A 188 25.15 -13.22 -23.87
CA VAL A 188 23.99 -13.84 -24.51
C VAL A 188 23.50 -13.04 -25.72
N LEU A 189 23.40 -11.72 -25.61
CA LEU A 189 22.81 -10.86 -26.66
C LEU A 189 23.86 -10.16 -27.55
N GLY A 190 25.15 -10.35 -27.25
CA GLY A 190 26.27 -9.67 -27.88
C GLY A 190 26.62 -8.36 -27.16
N SER A 191 27.87 -7.93 -27.32
CA SER A 191 28.46 -6.80 -26.58
C SER A 191 27.97 -5.41 -27.00
N SER A 192 27.07 -5.31 -27.98
CA SER A 192 26.51 -4.02 -28.41
C SER A 192 25.22 -3.74 -27.64
N PRO A 193 25.14 -2.66 -26.84
CA PRO A 193 23.94 -2.31 -26.10
C PRO A 193 22.70 -2.08 -26.99
N ASN A 194 22.89 -1.81 -28.28
CA ASN A 194 21.79 -1.70 -29.25
C ASN A 194 20.98 -3.01 -29.39
N ASN A 195 21.55 -4.15 -28.97
CA ASN A 195 20.85 -5.44 -28.96
C ASN A 195 20.02 -5.67 -27.67
N TRP A 196 20.07 -4.76 -26.70
CA TRP A 196 19.54 -4.97 -25.34
C TRP A 196 18.21 -4.26 -25.09
N GLN A 197 17.55 -3.73 -26.13
CA GLN A 197 16.34 -2.89 -26.01
C GLN A 197 15.18 -3.53 -25.24
N ASN A 198 15.13 -4.87 -25.16
CA ASN A 198 14.07 -5.62 -24.45
C ASN A 198 14.59 -6.32 -23.18
N VAL A 199 15.67 -5.83 -22.58
CA VAL A 199 16.22 -6.39 -21.34
C VAL A 199 15.60 -5.73 -20.12
N ILE A 200 15.10 -6.54 -19.20
CA ILE A 200 14.63 -6.15 -17.88
C ILE A 200 15.46 -6.89 -16.83
N VAL A 201 15.95 -6.19 -15.82
CA VAL A 201 16.61 -6.78 -14.65
C VAL A 201 15.65 -6.66 -13.46
N ALA A 202 15.42 -7.72 -12.70
CA ALA A 202 14.53 -7.68 -11.55
C ALA A 202 15.06 -8.52 -10.38
N GLY A 203 14.81 -8.09 -9.16
CA GLY A 203 15.30 -8.79 -7.98
C GLY A 203 15.54 -7.88 -6.79
N ASP A 204 15.93 -8.52 -5.68
CA ASP A 204 16.47 -7.85 -4.51
C ASP A 204 17.90 -7.39 -4.80
N LEU A 205 18.10 -6.08 -4.87
CA LEU A 205 19.43 -5.50 -5.12
C LEU A 205 20.17 -5.17 -3.82
N ASN A 206 19.52 -5.27 -2.66
CA ASN A 206 20.08 -4.87 -1.37
C ASN A 206 20.66 -3.43 -1.37
N ILE A 207 20.11 -2.57 -2.22
CA ILE A 207 20.45 -1.15 -2.32
C ILE A 207 19.23 -0.36 -1.85
N ARG A 208 19.38 0.47 -0.82
CA ARG A 208 18.28 1.33 -0.35
C ARG A 208 18.03 2.48 -1.32
N GLY A 209 16.81 2.54 -1.87
CA GLY A 209 16.38 3.57 -2.81
C GLY A 209 15.32 4.52 -2.25
N ASP A 210 14.98 4.41 -0.97
CA ASP A 210 13.99 5.26 -0.31
C ASP A 210 14.62 6.52 0.31
N LEU A 211 13.79 7.50 0.68
CA LEU A 211 14.24 8.82 1.17
C LEU A 211 14.96 8.79 2.52
N ASP A 212 14.74 7.74 3.33
CA ASP A 212 15.36 7.59 4.65
C ASP A 212 16.69 6.82 4.58
N ALA A 213 17.17 6.49 3.36
CA ALA A 213 18.49 5.92 3.16
C ALA A 213 19.58 6.91 3.60
N THR A 214 20.51 6.42 4.42
CA THR A 214 21.68 7.19 4.87
C THR A 214 22.86 7.06 3.91
N SER A 215 22.91 5.98 3.12
CA SER A 215 23.88 5.79 2.04
C SER A 215 23.44 6.49 0.74
N ASN A 216 24.41 6.97 -0.05
CA ASN A 216 24.17 7.54 -1.39
C ASN A 216 24.23 6.48 -2.51
N GLU A 217 24.18 5.18 -2.19
CA GLU A 217 24.46 4.13 -3.16
C GLU A 217 23.50 4.13 -4.36
N TRP A 218 22.20 4.28 -4.11
CA TRP A 218 21.21 4.37 -5.18
C TRP A 218 21.49 5.56 -6.11
N PHE A 219 21.78 6.74 -5.58
CA PHE A 219 22.08 7.94 -6.38
C PHE A 219 23.35 7.77 -7.20
N ASP A 220 24.38 7.17 -6.62
CA ASP A 220 25.64 6.94 -7.31
C ASP A 220 25.53 5.90 -8.44
N ILE A 221 24.57 4.98 -8.35
CA ILE A 221 24.29 3.99 -9.41
C ILE A 221 23.32 4.57 -10.44
N PHE A 222 22.14 5.06 -10.04
CA PHE A 222 21.05 5.36 -10.99
C PHE A 222 20.95 6.82 -11.44
N ASP A 223 21.43 7.77 -10.62
CA ASP A 223 21.26 9.21 -10.86
C ASP A 223 22.57 9.90 -11.29
N THR A 224 23.72 9.31 -10.95
CA THR A 224 25.04 9.86 -11.31
C THR A 224 25.48 9.40 -12.69
N ALA A 225 25.71 10.36 -13.59
CA ALA A 225 26.23 10.08 -14.92
C ALA A 225 27.61 9.40 -14.86
N GLY A 226 27.79 8.33 -15.64
CA GLY A 226 29.06 7.61 -15.75
C GLY A 226 29.15 6.33 -14.94
N ASP A 227 28.10 5.95 -14.19
CA ASP A 227 28.01 4.58 -13.67
C ASP A 227 27.68 3.61 -14.81
N PRO A 228 28.46 2.53 -15.02
CA PRO A 228 28.25 1.63 -16.16
C PRO A 228 26.90 0.91 -16.18
N PHE A 229 26.29 0.63 -15.02
CA PHE A 229 24.99 0.00 -14.93
C PHE A 229 23.89 1.05 -15.08
N GLY A 230 23.94 2.14 -14.32
CA GLY A 230 22.98 3.23 -14.39
C GLY A 230 22.93 3.92 -15.75
N ASP A 231 24.04 4.01 -16.49
CA ASP A 231 24.04 4.56 -17.85
C ASP A 231 23.21 3.71 -18.83
N LEU A 232 23.00 2.42 -18.53
CA LEU A 232 22.28 1.47 -19.38
C LEU A 232 20.90 1.07 -18.85
N PHE A 233 20.70 1.08 -17.53
CA PHE A 233 19.45 0.63 -16.92
C PHE A 233 18.83 1.74 -16.07
N ALA A 234 17.52 1.88 -16.15
CA ALA A 234 16.74 2.81 -15.35
C ALA A 234 15.92 2.04 -14.31
N ASP A 235 15.89 2.56 -13.09
CA ASP A 235 14.92 2.16 -12.07
C ASP A 235 13.50 2.54 -12.53
N SER A 236 12.66 1.54 -12.79
CA SER A 236 11.32 1.78 -13.33
C SER A 236 10.37 2.41 -12.31
N TRP A 237 10.65 2.30 -11.00
CA TRP A 237 9.76 2.87 -9.98
C TRP A 237 9.76 4.40 -10.02
N ILE A 238 10.92 5.01 -10.31
CA ILE A 238 11.02 6.47 -10.45
C ILE A 238 10.12 7.02 -11.57
N GLU A 239 9.82 6.20 -12.58
CA GLU A 239 8.92 6.58 -13.68
C GLU A 239 7.44 6.54 -13.26
N MET A 240 7.13 6.07 -12.05
CA MET A 240 5.80 6.13 -11.44
C MET A 240 5.51 7.48 -10.78
N ARG A 241 6.50 8.37 -10.70
CA ARG A 241 6.32 9.73 -10.19
C ARG A 241 5.49 10.58 -11.17
N PRO A 242 4.66 11.51 -10.69
CA PRO A 242 3.90 12.40 -11.57
C PRO A 242 4.78 13.36 -12.39
N PRO A 243 4.25 13.93 -13.49
CA PRO A 243 5.02 14.82 -14.37
C PRO A 243 5.45 16.09 -13.64
N GLY A 244 6.74 16.41 -13.71
CA GLY A 244 7.31 17.65 -13.15
C GLY A 244 7.42 17.68 -11.62
N VAL A 245 7.17 16.56 -10.94
CA VAL A 245 7.34 16.43 -9.48
C VAL A 245 8.73 15.84 -9.20
N THR A 246 9.53 16.57 -8.42
CA THR A 246 10.89 16.12 -8.02
C THR A 246 10.89 15.39 -6.67
N GLU A 247 9.85 15.57 -5.87
CA GLU A 247 9.64 14.89 -4.60
C GLU A 247 9.28 13.42 -4.85
N ASP A 248 9.78 12.52 -4.00
CA ASP A 248 9.42 11.11 -4.06
C ASP A 248 8.18 10.86 -3.23
N LEU A 249 7.01 11.13 -3.83
CA LEU A 249 5.72 11.05 -3.14
C LEU A 249 5.37 9.60 -2.73
N ASP A 250 5.68 8.63 -3.58
CA ASP A 250 5.56 7.20 -3.31
C ASP A 250 6.93 6.54 -3.50
N PRO A 251 7.68 6.30 -2.41
CA PRO A 251 9.03 5.77 -2.48
C PRO A 251 9.07 4.27 -2.82
N GLY A 252 7.93 3.58 -2.95
CA GLY A 252 7.90 2.18 -3.39
C GLY A 252 8.53 1.20 -2.42
N LEU A 253 8.29 1.35 -1.12
CA LEU A 253 8.88 0.50 -0.09
C LEU A 253 8.50 -0.97 -0.33
N THR A 254 9.50 -1.84 -0.36
CA THR A 254 9.39 -3.28 -0.68
C THR A 254 9.92 -4.19 0.43
N ASN A 255 10.44 -3.63 1.53
CA ASN A 255 10.91 -4.40 2.68
C ASN A 255 10.44 -3.74 3.98
N ARG A 256 10.24 -4.54 5.02
CA ARG A 256 10.07 -4.11 6.40
C ARG A 256 11.12 -4.79 7.26
N ASN A 257 12.03 -3.98 7.81
CA ASN A 257 13.03 -4.45 8.74
C ASN A 257 12.37 -5.09 9.98
N ARG A 258 12.71 -6.34 10.29
CA ARG A 258 12.05 -7.12 11.36
C ARG A 258 12.23 -6.50 12.75
N GLU A 259 13.41 -5.96 13.06
CA GLU A 259 13.69 -5.43 14.40
C GLU A 259 13.06 -4.06 14.63
N THR A 260 13.25 -3.16 13.67
CA THR A 260 12.85 -1.75 13.79
C THR A 260 11.45 -1.48 13.26
N GLN A 261 10.90 -2.39 12.46
CA GLN A 261 9.68 -2.22 11.68
C GLN A 261 9.74 -1.07 10.66
N ALA A 262 10.93 -0.51 10.41
CA ALA A 262 11.14 0.51 9.39
C ALA A 262 10.95 -0.10 8.00
N GLU A 263 10.23 0.60 7.14
CA GLU A 263 10.01 0.18 5.75
C GLU A 263 11.12 0.75 4.85
N GLN A 264 11.60 -0.05 3.90
CA GLN A 264 12.75 0.26 3.03
C GLN A 264 12.43 -0.14 1.58
N ARG A 265 13.16 0.42 0.61
CA ARG A 265 13.09 -0.04 -0.79
C ARG A 265 14.37 -0.76 -1.20
N LEU A 266 14.28 -2.08 -1.39
CA LEU A 266 15.41 -2.97 -1.72
C LEU A 266 15.20 -3.75 -3.02
N ASP A 267 13.95 -3.92 -3.45
CA ASP A 267 13.59 -4.69 -4.63
C ASP A 267 13.35 -3.78 -5.84
N TYR A 268 13.84 -4.19 -7.00
CA TYR A 268 13.81 -3.37 -8.21
C TYR A 268 13.33 -4.14 -9.42
N ILE A 269 12.73 -3.40 -10.35
CA ILE A 269 12.55 -3.81 -11.74
C ILE A 269 13.17 -2.69 -12.59
N CYS A 270 14.32 -2.97 -13.18
CA CYS A 270 15.11 -2.04 -13.97
C CYS A 270 14.94 -2.34 -15.46
N ARG A 271 14.57 -1.33 -16.26
CA ARG A 271 14.48 -1.46 -17.71
C ARG A 271 15.76 -0.97 -18.38
N PHE A 272 16.07 -1.51 -19.56
CA PHE A 272 17.11 -0.93 -20.40
C PHE A 272 16.73 0.50 -20.86
N LYS A 273 17.70 1.41 -20.88
CA LYS A 273 17.54 2.80 -21.33
C LYS A 273 17.47 2.84 -22.86
N THR A 274 16.49 3.55 -23.42
CA THR A 274 16.31 3.65 -24.87
C THR A 274 17.53 4.28 -25.53
N ILE A 275 18.09 3.61 -26.55
CA ILE A 275 19.20 4.15 -27.35
C ILE A 275 18.74 4.58 -28.75
N ASP A 276 17.80 3.88 -29.40
CA ASP A 276 17.44 4.11 -30.82
C ASP A 276 15.96 3.86 -31.20
N GLY A 277 15.01 4.10 -30.28
CA GLY A 277 13.56 4.04 -30.54
C GLY A 277 12.99 2.61 -30.57
N ILE A 278 11.82 2.46 -29.95
CA ILE A 278 11.28 1.24 -29.29
C ILE A 278 11.90 1.05 -27.90
N ASP A 279 11.04 1.14 -26.89
CA ASP A 279 11.40 1.11 -25.47
C ASP A 279 10.38 0.26 -24.72
N LEU A 280 10.84 -0.65 -23.86
CA LEU A 280 9.97 -1.35 -22.92
C LEU A 280 9.96 -0.60 -21.60
N VAL A 281 8.76 -0.32 -21.11
CA VAL A 281 8.57 0.47 -19.90
C VAL A 281 7.52 -0.17 -19.02
N ALA A 282 7.61 0.10 -17.71
CA ALA A 282 6.51 -0.23 -16.81
C ALA A 282 5.39 0.80 -17.05
N HIS A 283 4.26 0.35 -17.61
CA HIS A 283 3.05 1.18 -17.73
C HIS A 283 2.37 1.39 -16.37
N HIS A 284 2.62 0.51 -15.42
CA HIS A 284 2.16 0.58 -14.03
C HIS A 284 3.02 -0.34 -13.18
N MET A 285 3.34 0.07 -11.96
CA MET A 285 3.96 -0.78 -10.94
C MET A 285 3.13 -0.77 -9.67
N ARG A 286 3.22 -1.84 -8.88
CA ARG A 286 2.56 -1.94 -7.58
C ARG A 286 3.34 -2.83 -6.63
N VAL A 287 3.21 -2.54 -5.35
CA VAL A 287 3.71 -3.35 -4.24
C VAL A 287 2.54 -4.06 -3.56
N GLY A 288 2.65 -5.39 -3.40
CA GLY A 288 1.61 -6.24 -2.80
C GLY A 288 2.17 -7.31 -1.88
N HIS A 289 1.31 -8.25 -1.46
CA HIS A 289 1.69 -9.45 -0.67
C HIS A 289 2.46 -9.15 0.64
N ARG A 290 2.02 -8.11 1.35
CA ARG A 290 2.76 -7.49 2.47
C ARG A 290 2.82 -8.30 3.78
N ASP A 291 2.13 -9.43 3.84
CA ASP A 291 1.90 -10.18 5.09
C ASP A 291 2.60 -11.55 5.12
N THR A 292 3.31 -11.94 4.06
CA THR A 292 3.85 -13.32 3.91
C THR A 292 5.37 -13.41 3.97
N SER A 293 6.07 -12.29 3.88
CA SER A 293 7.52 -12.16 4.02
C SER A 293 7.82 -10.79 4.62
N ASP A 294 9.05 -10.58 5.08
CA ASP A 294 9.54 -9.25 5.42
C ASP A 294 9.79 -8.38 4.17
N HIS A 295 9.83 -8.97 2.99
CA HIS A 295 9.68 -8.27 1.72
C HIS A 295 8.23 -8.25 1.23
N TYR A 296 7.97 -7.33 0.32
CA TYR A 296 6.71 -7.14 -0.38
C TYR A 296 6.93 -7.42 -1.85
N ALA A 297 6.02 -8.16 -2.48
CA ALA A 297 6.12 -8.47 -3.89
C ALA A 297 6.01 -7.18 -4.73
N LEU A 298 6.99 -6.96 -5.60
CA LEU A 298 7.03 -5.87 -6.56
C LEU A 298 6.56 -6.37 -7.93
N GLU A 299 5.49 -5.80 -8.47
CA GLU A 299 4.94 -6.13 -9.79
C GLU A 299 5.06 -4.96 -10.76
N ALA A 300 5.42 -5.25 -12.01
CA ALA A 300 5.35 -4.32 -13.14
C ALA A 300 4.51 -4.87 -14.29
N LEU A 301 3.67 -4.00 -14.86
CA LEU A 301 3.03 -4.21 -16.15
C LEU A 301 3.93 -3.64 -17.25
N ILE A 302 4.76 -4.48 -17.87
CA ILE A 302 5.76 -4.09 -18.85
C ILE A 302 5.17 -4.12 -20.26
N GLN A 303 5.31 -3.02 -20.99
CA GLN A 303 4.79 -2.88 -22.35
C GLN A 303 5.64 -1.87 -23.14
N MET A 304 5.51 -1.93 -24.47
CA MET A 304 6.05 -0.94 -25.39
C MET A 304 5.57 0.46 -25.03
N ARG A 305 6.52 1.39 -24.89
CA ARG A 305 6.24 2.81 -24.63
C ARG A 305 5.23 3.36 -25.63
N ASP A 306 4.23 4.04 -25.08
CA ASP A 306 3.14 4.72 -25.78
C ASP A 306 2.93 6.13 -25.18
N ASP A 307 2.11 6.95 -25.81
CA ASP A 307 1.83 8.30 -25.31
C ASP A 307 1.11 8.24 -23.96
N HIS A 308 1.60 9.03 -22.99
CA HIS A 308 1.06 9.12 -21.64
C HIS A 308 0.93 7.76 -20.91
N CYS A 309 1.72 6.76 -21.28
CA CYS A 309 1.57 5.40 -20.78
C CYS A 309 2.12 5.15 -19.36
N GLN A 310 2.82 6.13 -18.80
CA GLN A 310 3.38 6.08 -17.45
C GLN A 310 2.91 7.29 -16.65
N PRO A 311 2.86 7.21 -15.32
CA PRO A 311 2.58 8.37 -14.47
C PRO A 311 3.48 9.57 -14.76
N THR A 312 4.78 9.38 -15.01
CA THR A 312 5.72 10.48 -15.31
C THR A 312 5.43 11.20 -16.62
N SER A 313 4.72 10.54 -17.54
CA SER A 313 4.29 11.11 -18.81
C SER A 313 2.79 11.43 -18.82
N ALA A 314 2.07 11.36 -17.71
CA ALA A 314 0.63 11.58 -17.64
C ALA A 314 0.19 12.94 -18.21
N VAL A 315 -1.05 13.00 -18.69
CA VAL A 315 -1.69 14.25 -19.12
C VAL A 315 -1.97 15.12 -17.89
N ASP A 316 -1.37 16.30 -17.84
CA ASP A 316 -1.57 17.28 -16.76
C ASP A 316 -2.93 18.00 -16.93
N ILE A 317 -3.92 17.58 -16.14
CA ILE A 317 -5.31 18.08 -16.23
C ILE A 317 -5.38 19.57 -15.92
N ASP A 318 -4.61 20.04 -14.94
CA ASP A 318 -4.60 21.45 -14.55
C ASP A 318 -4.01 22.33 -15.66
N ALA A 319 -3.06 21.81 -16.44
CA ALA A 319 -2.48 22.52 -17.58
C ALA A 319 -3.43 22.63 -18.79
N LEU A 320 -4.41 21.73 -18.93
CA LEU A 320 -5.44 21.82 -19.98
C LEU A 320 -6.43 22.97 -19.72
N GLY A 321 -6.69 23.26 -18.45
CA GLY A 321 -7.72 24.20 -18.03
C GLY A 321 -9.15 23.66 -18.19
N PRO A 322 -10.15 24.29 -17.54
CA PRO A 322 -11.53 23.84 -17.59
C PRO A 322 -12.13 24.06 -18.98
N SER A 323 -12.81 23.03 -19.49
CA SER A 323 -13.58 23.09 -20.74
C SER A 323 -15.00 23.63 -20.53
N ALA A 324 -15.54 23.50 -19.31
CA ALA A 324 -16.82 24.06 -18.90
C ALA A 324 -16.81 24.45 -17.41
N GLY A 325 -17.80 25.23 -16.98
CA GLY A 325 -17.92 25.75 -15.61
C GLY A 325 -17.06 27.00 -15.31
N GLY A 326 -16.18 27.42 -16.21
CA GLY A 326 -15.42 28.65 -16.04
C GLY A 326 -16.33 29.89 -15.99
N SER A 327 -16.20 30.70 -14.94
CA SER A 327 -16.97 31.93 -14.76
C SER A 327 -16.18 33.16 -15.22
N GLY A 328 -16.88 34.09 -15.89
CA GLY A 328 -16.35 35.43 -16.16
C GLY A 328 -16.45 36.32 -14.92
N VAL A 329 -15.74 37.45 -14.93
CA VAL A 329 -15.76 38.43 -13.82
C VAL A 329 -17.21 38.81 -13.46
N GLY A 330 -17.58 38.60 -12.19
CA GLY A 330 -18.91 38.93 -11.66
C GLY A 330 -20.01 37.92 -11.98
N GLN A 331 -19.69 36.77 -12.59
CA GLN A 331 -20.59 35.62 -12.67
C GLN A 331 -20.34 34.66 -11.50
N PRO A 332 -21.36 33.91 -11.04
CA PRO A 332 -21.15 32.85 -10.07
C PRO A 332 -20.08 31.85 -10.51
N GLN A 333 -19.19 31.45 -9.60
CA GLN A 333 -18.29 30.32 -9.79
C GLN A 333 -19.03 29.01 -9.48
N THR A 334 -18.66 27.94 -10.17
CA THR A 334 -19.35 26.65 -10.17
C THR A 334 -18.33 25.54 -10.40
N SER A 335 -18.74 24.29 -10.15
CA SER A 335 -17.92 23.11 -10.43
C SER A 335 -17.34 23.13 -11.85
N LEU A 336 -16.11 22.66 -11.99
CA LEU A 336 -15.33 22.77 -13.22
C LEU A 336 -15.22 21.40 -13.90
N ALA A 337 -15.38 21.37 -15.23
CA ALA A 337 -15.22 20.14 -16.00
C ALA A 337 -14.09 20.26 -17.02
N THR A 338 -13.21 19.28 -17.04
CA THR A 338 -12.14 19.09 -18.04
C THR A 338 -12.32 17.73 -18.68
N PHE A 339 -11.82 17.52 -19.90
CA PHE A 339 -11.83 16.19 -20.51
C PHE A 339 -10.47 15.78 -21.06
N VAL A 340 -10.27 14.46 -21.11
CA VAL A 340 -9.12 13.79 -21.73
C VAL A 340 -9.63 12.75 -22.70
N GLN A 341 -8.97 12.62 -23.84
CA GLN A 341 -9.22 11.56 -24.81
C GLN A 341 -7.98 10.68 -24.91
N PRO A 342 -7.89 9.58 -24.11
CA PRO A 342 -6.73 8.71 -24.19
C PRO A 342 -6.68 8.03 -25.57
N ASP A 343 -5.49 8.01 -26.17
CA ASP A 343 -5.16 7.19 -27.33
C ASP A 343 -4.23 6.06 -26.86
N ILE A 344 -4.75 4.83 -26.80
CA ILE A 344 -4.01 3.66 -26.33
C ILE A 344 -3.71 2.81 -27.57
N ALA A 345 -2.51 2.96 -28.11
CA ALA A 345 -2.10 2.34 -29.36
C ALA A 345 -1.71 0.86 -29.21
N VAL A 346 -1.38 0.42 -27.99
CA VAL A 346 -0.90 -0.94 -27.71
C VAL A 346 -1.91 -1.79 -26.93
N GLU A 347 -2.00 -3.07 -27.28
CA GLU A 347 -2.87 -4.04 -26.59
C GLU A 347 -2.46 -4.17 -25.11
N GLY A 348 -3.41 -4.00 -24.20
CA GLY A 348 -3.21 -3.98 -22.76
C GLY A 348 -2.40 -2.78 -22.26
N GLY A 349 -2.22 -1.76 -23.10
CA GLY A 349 -1.64 -0.48 -22.72
C GLY A 349 -2.48 0.30 -21.72
N ARG A 350 -1.90 1.38 -21.23
CA ARG A 350 -2.51 2.32 -20.28
C ARG A 350 -2.25 3.73 -20.79
N SER A 351 -3.10 4.66 -20.39
CA SER A 351 -2.88 6.09 -20.49
C SER A 351 -3.15 6.71 -19.11
N TRP A 352 -2.38 7.71 -18.72
CA TRP A 352 -2.45 8.32 -17.40
C TRP A 352 -2.83 9.80 -17.49
N ALA A 353 -3.58 10.25 -16.49
CA ALA A 353 -3.85 11.66 -16.25
C ALA A 353 -3.40 12.05 -14.82
N TRP A 354 -3.00 13.30 -14.65
CA TRP A 354 -2.45 13.85 -13.42
C TRP A 354 -3.27 15.06 -12.97
N LEU A 355 -3.75 15.02 -11.72
CA LEU A 355 -4.41 16.13 -11.05
C LEU A 355 -3.55 16.60 -9.88
N ARG A 356 -2.99 17.81 -9.97
CA ARG A 356 -2.13 18.37 -8.92
C ARG A 356 -2.94 18.83 -7.72
N ARG A 357 -4.17 19.28 -7.96
CA ARG A 357 -5.01 19.83 -6.89
C ARG A 357 -5.72 18.70 -6.14
N PRO A 358 -5.52 18.55 -4.82
CA PRO A 358 -6.35 17.65 -4.02
C PRO A 358 -7.81 18.13 -4.00
N GLY A 359 -8.76 17.23 -3.79
CA GLY A 359 -10.17 17.60 -3.89
C GLY A 359 -11.15 16.44 -3.88
N THR A 360 -12.39 16.77 -4.20
CA THR A 360 -13.43 15.79 -4.54
C THR A 360 -13.68 15.87 -6.03
N TYR A 361 -13.59 14.73 -6.71
CA TYR A 361 -13.68 14.65 -8.16
C TYR A 361 -14.61 13.53 -8.57
N THR A 362 -15.43 13.78 -9.60
CA THR A 362 -16.17 12.74 -10.30
C THR A 362 -15.57 12.49 -11.67
N PHE A 363 -15.39 11.21 -12.01
CA PHE A 363 -14.90 10.76 -13.30
C PHE A 363 -16.03 10.07 -14.08
N HIS A 364 -16.52 10.72 -15.13
CA HIS A 364 -17.41 10.10 -16.12
C HIS A 364 -16.56 9.66 -17.30
N HIS A 365 -16.73 8.43 -17.76
CA HIS A 365 -15.88 7.91 -18.82
C HIS A 365 -16.63 7.04 -19.81
N SER A 366 -15.99 6.79 -20.95
CA SER A 366 -16.53 5.87 -21.94
C SER A 366 -16.71 4.46 -21.37
N PRO A 367 -17.81 3.75 -21.67
CA PRO A 367 -18.01 2.36 -21.24
C PRO A 367 -16.97 1.36 -21.77
N SER A 368 -16.22 1.77 -22.80
CA SER A 368 -15.06 1.06 -23.36
C SER A 368 -13.81 1.16 -22.47
N LEU A 369 -13.77 2.06 -21.50
CA LEU A 369 -12.64 2.28 -20.61
C LEU A 369 -12.88 1.64 -19.24
N VAL A 370 -11.79 1.26 -18.59
CA VAL A 370 -11.70 1.05 -17.15
C VAL A 370 -10.83 2.17 -16.60
N VAL A 371 -11.34 2.85 -15.58
CA VAL A 371 -10.67 3.97 -14.90
C VAL A 371 -10.36 3.55 -13.46
N GLU A 372 -9.11 3.69 -13.08
CA GLU A 372 -8.59 3.43 -11.73
C GLU A 372 -7.95 4.73 -11.23
N VAL A 373 -8.31 5.18 -10.03
CA VAL A 373 -7.82 6.44 -9.44
C VAL A 373 -6.89 6.09 -8.30
N TYR A 374 -5.73 6.73 -8.23
CA TYR A 374 -4.68 6.49 -7.25
C TYR A 374 -4.34 7.79 -6.54
N ALA A 375 -3.95 7.69 -5.27
CA ALA A 375 -3.26 8.77 -4.61
C ALA A 375 -1.84 8.88 -5.18
N ALA A 376 -1.28 10.09 -5.23
CA ALA A 376 0.07 10.29 -5.75
C ALA A 376 1.17 9.67 -4.87
N ASP A 377 0.84 9.40 -3.62
CA ASP A 377 1.67 8.81 -2.56
C ASP A 377 1.39 7.29 -2.34
N ASP A 378 0.42 6.71 -3.05
CA ASP A 378 0.22 5.24 -3.13
C ASP A 378 -0.32 4.87 -4.52
N ILE A 379 0.60 4.51 -5.43
CA ILE A 379 0.25 4.02 -6.77
C ILE A 379 -0.03 2.51 -6.81
N SER A 380 0.16 1.83 -5.68
CA SER A 380 -0.06 0.40 -5.56
C SER A 380 -1.54 0.06 -5.36
N ARG A 381 -2.28 0.94 -4.67
CA ARG A 381 -3.68 0.72 -4.29
C ARG A 381 -4.59 1.78 -4.90
N PRO A 382 -5.54 1.40 -5.76
CA PRO A 382 -6.53 2.36 -6.23
C PRO A 382 -7.42 2.81 -5.07
N LEU A 383 -7.81 4.08 -5.08
CA LEU A 383 -8.76 4.65 -4.15
C LEU A 383 -10.11 3.95 -4.27
N THR A 384 -10.76 3.79 -3.11
CA THR A 384 -12.13 3.31 -3.06
C THR A 384 -13.07 4.39 -3.55
N ARG A 385 -14.01 4.00 -4.43
CA ARG A 385 -15.08 4.89 -4.88
C ARG A 385 -15.92 5.33 -3.68
N LEU A 386 -16.04 6.64 -3.49
CA LEU A 386 -16.88 7.22 -2.45
C LEU A 386 -18.36 7.18 -2.83
N ASP A 387 -18.69 7.56 -4.07
CA ASP A 387 -20.08 7.65 -4.54
C ASP A 387 -20.18 7.60 -6.08
N SER A 388 -21.39 7.75 -6.61
CA SER A 388 -21.68 7.98 -8.02
C SER A 388 -22.49 9.25 -8.25
N LEU A 389 -22.30 9.88 -9.41
CA LEU A 389 -23.05 11.06 -9.83
C LEU A 389 -23.55 10.87 -11.26
N SER A 390 -24.87 11.01 -11.46
CA SER A 390 -25.50 10.96 -12.77
C SER A 390 -25.15 12.19 -13.61
N VAL A 391 -24.98 12.01 -14.92
CA VAL A 391 -24.84 13.11 -15.89
C VAL A 391 -26.05 14.06 -15.92
N THR A 392 -27.21 13.63 -15.42
CA THR A 392 -28.42 14.48 -15.32
C THR A 392 -28.40 15.41 -14.11
N ASP A 393 -27.55 15.12 -13.14
CA ASP A 393 -27.52 15.81 -11.84
C ASP A 393 -26.31 16.74 -11.73
N VAL A 394 -25.50 16.83 -12.79
CA VAL A 394 -24.38 17.78 -12.87
C VAL A 394 -24.88 19.22 -12.92
N PRO A 395 -24.10 20.20 -12.44
CA PRO A 395 -24.51 21.60 -12.48
C PRO A 395 -24.79 22.10 -13.91
N PRO A 396 -25.79 22.99 -14.11
CA PRO A 396 -26.14 23.51 -15.43
C PRO A 396 -24.97 24.11 -16.21
N ALA A 397 -23.99 24.68 -15.50
CA ALA A 397 -22.82 25.31 -16.09
C ALA A 397 -21.85 24.33 -16.78
N VAL A 398 -21.92 23.04 -16.45
CA VAL A 398 -21.10 21.99 -17.07
C VAL A 398 -21.89 21.07 -18.01
N GLU A 399 -23.22 21.16 -18.07
CA GLU A 399 -24.04 20.31 -18.96
C GLU A 399 -23.58 20.34 -20.43
N GLY A 400 -23.04 21.47 -20.89
CA GLY A 400 -22.58 21.64 -22.27
C GLY A 400 -21.56 20.59 -22.71
N ILE A 401 -20.61 20.22 -21.84
CA ILE A 401 -19.60 19.21 -22.18
C ILE A 401 -20.20 17.81 -22.21
N TYR A 402 -21.15 17.50 -21.35
CA TYR A 402 -21.84 16.21 -21.36
C TYR A 402 -22.72 16.07 -22.61
N ARG A 403 -23.33 17.16 -23.10
CA ARG A 403 -24.06 17.15 -24.37
C ARG A 403 -23.16 16.92 -25.58
N GLU A 404 -21.93 17.45 -25.56
CA GLU A 404 -20.93 17.19 -26.60
C GLU A 404 -20.57 15.69 -26.68
N PHE A 405 -20.52 15.02 -25.52
CA PHE A 405 -20.12 13.62 -25.39
C PHE A 405 -21.27 12.65 -25.02
N GLU A 406 -22.54 13.04 -25.20
CA GLU A 406 -23.76 12.35 -24.68
C GLU A 406 -23.86 10.86 -25.07
N ARG A 407 -23.17 10.44 -26.15
CA ARG A 407 -23.15 9.04 -26.63
C ARG A 407 -21.82 8.33 -26.41
N GLN A 408 -20.86 9.01 -25.79
CA GLN A 408 -19.49 8.55 -25.62
C GLN A 408 -19.16 8.29 -24.15
N VAL A 409 -19.81 8.97 -23.20
CA VAL A 409 -19.64 8.73 -21.75
C VAL A 409 -20.83 7.95 -21.18
N GLY A 410 -20.60 7.20 -20.11
CA GLY A 410 -21.68 6.55 -19.37
C GLY A 410 -22.54 7.54 -18.58
N ASP A 411 -23.75 7.11 -18.23
CA ASP A 411 -24.72 7.93 -17.47
C ASP A 411 -24.26 8.22 -16.04
N GLU A 412 -23.45 7.33 -15.46
CA GLU A 412 -22.96 7.43 -14.08
C GLU A 412 -21.45 7.63 -14.04
N GLY A 413 -21.02 8.63 -13.27
CA GLY A 413 -19.62 8.88 -12.93
C GLY A 413 -19.26 8.29 -11.57
N SER A 414 -17.97 8.07 -11.32
CA SER A 414 -17.48 7.62 -10.01
C SER A 414 -16.79 8.75 -9.27
N THR A 415 -17.25 9.04 -8.05
CA THR A 415 -16.72 10.12 -7.21
C THR A 415 -15.67 9.59 -6.24
N TYR A 416 -14.56 10.32 -6.13
CA TYR A 416 -13.44 10.04 -5.25
C TYR A 416 -13.07 11.29 -4.46
N VAL A 417 -12.45 11.08 -3.32
CA VAL A 417 -11.85 12.14 -2.50
C VAL A 417 -10.41 11.77 -2.21
N ASN A 418 -9.50 12.72 -2.41
CA ASN A 418 -8.15 12.62 -1.87
C ASN A 418 -7.66 14.00 -1.47
N ARG A 419 -6.92 14.05 -0.37
CA ARG A 419 -6.32 15.29 0.15
C ARG A 419 -4.84 15.43 -0.22
N SER A 420 -4.31 14.43 -0.92
CA SER A 420 -3.12 14.51 -1.77
C SER A 420 -3.52 14.62 -3.25
N PRO A 421 -2.59 15.00 -4.14
CA PRO A 421 -2.79 14.93 -5.59
C PRO A 421 -3.18 13.52 -6.08
N LEU A 422 -3.70 13.42 -7.31
CA LEU A 422 -4.29 12.19 -7.87
C LEU A 422 -3.69 11.79 -9.22
N LEU A 423 -3.44 10.50 -9.39
CA LEU A 423 -3.15 9.87 -10.67
C LEU A 423 -4.37 9.07 -11.14
N VAL A 424 -4.69 9.16 -12.43
CA VAL A 424 -5.83 8.47 -13.02
C VAL A 424 -5.33 7.57 -14.13
N SER A 425 -5.46 6.27 -13.94
CA SER A 425 -5.11 5.27 -14.95
C SER A 425 -6.31 4.91 -15.80
N MET A 426 -6.13 4.89 -17.11
CA MET A 426 -7.14 4.51 -18.10
C MET A 426 -6.61 3.34 -18.91
N ARG A 427 -7.46 2.33 -19.11
CA ARG A 427 -7.20 1.23 -20.05
C ARG A 427 -8.47 0.81 -20.77
N THR A 428 -8.33 0.22 -21.95
CA THR A 428 -9.50 -0.35 -22.63
C THR A 428 -10.01 -1.59 -21.88
N LYS A 429 -11.34 -1.74 -21.84
CA LYS A 429 -12.02 -2.86 -21.17
C LYS A 429 -11.79 -4.18 -21.89
N SER A 430 -11.67 -4.15 -23.23
CA SER A 430 -11.32 -5.33 -24.02
C SER A 430 -9.84 -5.70 -23.89
N GLY A 431 -8.99 -4.72 -23.60
CA GLY A 431 -7.53 -4.84 -23.68
C GLY A 431 -7.00 -4.61 -25.10
N ASP A 432 -7.85 -4.40 -26.11
CA ASP A 432 -7.38 -4.07 -27.47
C ASP A 432 -6.99 -2.57 -27.55
N PRO A 433 -6.15 -2.18 -28.52
CA PRO A 433 -5.91 -0.77 -28.82
C PRO A 433 -7.22 0.01 -29.06
N GLY A 434 -7.24 1.27 -28.65
CA GLY A 434 -8.41 2.15 -28.81
C GLY A 434 -8.33 3.35 -27.89
N GLY A 435 -9.47 4.02 -27.74
CA GLY A 435 -9.56 5.22 -26.91
C GLY A 435 -10.95 5.41 -26.31
N GLY A 436 -11.20 6.62 -25.85
CA GLY A 436 -12.48 7.02 -25.30
C GLY A 436 -12.43 8.47 -24.83
N VAL A 437 -13.35 8.80 -23.93
CA VAL A 437 -13.42 10.10 -23.26
C VAL A 437 -13.43 9.86 -21.77
N LEU A 438 -12.65 10.65 -21.04
CA LEU A 438 -12.73 10.83 -19.60
C LEU A 438 -13.11 12.30 -19.34
N ILE A 439 -14.25 12.54 -18.72
CA ILE A 439 -14.62 13.85 -18.17
C ILE A 439 -14.26 13.81 -16.68
N VAL A 440 -13.53 14.83 -16.24
CA VAL A 440 -13.15 15.05 -14.85
C VAL A 440 -13.90 16.26 -14.34
N LEU A 441 -14.80 16.04 -13.39
CA LEU A 441 -15.59 17.08 -12.72
C LEU A 441 -15.00 17.37 -11.35
N GLU A 442 -14.46 18.56 -11.15
CA GLU A 442 -14.04 19.09 -9.86
C GLU A 442 -15.24 19.62 -9.09
N HIS A 443 -15.46 19.10 -7.88
CA HIS A 443 -16.55 19.52 -7.02
C HIS A 443 -16.17 20.80 -6.27
N LEU A 444 -16.91 21.88 -6.50
CA LEU A 444 -16.80 23.11 -5.70
C LEU A 444 -17.90 23.26 -4.64
N GLY A 445 -18.76 22.25 -4.45
CA GLY A 445 -19.84 22.33 -3.46
C GLY A 445 -20.90 23.37 -3.79
N ASP A 446 -21.03 23.78 -5.05
CA ASP A 446 -22.03 24.76 -5.52
C ASP A 446 -23.46 24.19 -5.59
N THR A 447 -23.59 22.87 -5.47
CA THR A 447 -24.88 22.18 -5.35
C THR A 447 -24.75 21.00 -4.39
N LYS A 448 -25.88 20.48 -3.89
CA LYS A 448 -25.89 19.23 -3.12
C LYS A 448 -25.27 18.05 -3.86
N ALA A 449 -25.49 17.96 -5.19
CA ALA A 449 -24.96 16.87 -6.02
C ALA A 449 -23.43 16.93 -6.18
N THR A 450 -22.88 18.14 -6.20
CA THR A 450 -21.43 18.41 -6.24
C THR A 450 -20.85 18.73 -4.87
N ALA A 451 -21.49 18.26 -3.80
CA ALA A 451 -20.99 18.47 -2.44
C ALA A 451 -19.56 17.95 -2.28
N ILE A 452 -18.73 18.70 -1.55
CA ILE A 452 -17.35 18.34 -1.27
C ILE A 452 -17.35 17.29 -0.15
N ALA A 453 -16.68 16.16 -0.39
CA ALA A 453 -16.55 15.15 0.65
C ALA A 453 -15.70 15.67 1.80
N LEU A 454 -16.11 15.49 3.04
CA LEU A 454 -15.39 15.97 4.22
C LEU A 454 -14.79 14.76 4.95
N PRO A 455 -13.49 14.48 4.79
CA PRO A 455 -12.82 13.43 5.55
C PRO A 455 -12.73 13.81 7.03
N ALA A 456 -12.63 12.80 7.90
CA ALA A 456 -12.49 13.02 9.32
C ALA A 456 -11.17 13.75 9.64
N HIS A 457 -11.23 14.71 10.57
CA HIS A 457 -10.10 15.43 11.15
C HIS A 457 -9.23 16.26 10.21
N LEU A 458 -9.65 16.46 8.96
CA LEU A 458 -8.94 17.29 8.00
C LEU A 458 -9.65 18.63 7.81
N ASP A 459 -8.86 19.70 7.80
CA ASP A 459 -9.35 21.03 7.46
C ASP A 459 -9.49 21.10 5.93
N VAL A 460 -10.71 21.34 5.46
CA VAL A 460 -11.03 21.47 4.04
C VAL A 460 -11.36 22.94 3.75
N PRO A 461 -10.66 23.61 2.82
CA PRO A 461 -11.00 24.96 2.41
C PRO A 461 -12.42 25.04 1.85
N VAL A 462 -13.17 26.05 2.27
CA VAL A 462 -14.46 26.37 1.66
C VAL A 462 -14.20 27.19 0.40
N PRO A 463 -14.62 26.75 -0.80
CA PRO A 463 -14.18 27.32 -2.07
C PRO A 463 -14.96 28.60 -2.45
N PHE A 464 -15.20 29.47 -1.48
CA PHE A 464 -15.83 30.75 -1.73
C PHE A 464 -14.90 31.65 -2.56
N PRO A 465 -15.35 32.10 -3.75
CA PRO A 465 -14.54 33.00 -4.55
C PRO A 465 -14.56 34.43 -4.00
N GLU A 466 -13.46 35.15 -4.23
CA GLU A 466 -13.32 36.53 -3.78
C GLU A 466 -14.23 37.46 -4.60
N ASN A 467 -15.12 38.19 -3.92
CA ASN A 467 -16.05 39.17 -4.52
C ASN A 467 -16.96 38.60 -5.63
N GLN A 468 -17.21 37.30 -5.61
CA GLN A 468 -18.12 36.59 -6.51
C GLN A 468 -18.92 35.58 -5.69
N ARG A 469 -20.03 35.07 -6.20
CA ARG A 469 -20.80 34.02 -5.53
C ARG A 469 -20.31 32.63 -5.91
N LEU A 470 -20.45 31.68 -4.98
CA LEU A 470 -20.39 30.24 -5.28
C LEU A 470 -21.81 29.74 -5.61
N GLY A 471 -22.04 29.30 -6.84
CA GLY A 471 -23.38 29.00 -7.32
C GLY A 471 -24.33 30.21 -7.24
N ASP A 472 -25.62 29.96 -7.45
CA ASP A 472 -26.61 31.05 -7.46
C ASP A 472 -26.94 31.59 -6.05
N ASP A 473 -26.78 30.76 -5.03
CA ASP A 473 -27.20 31.00 -3.64
C ASP A 473 -26.06 31.34 -2.66
N ASP A 474 -24.79 31.27 -3.11
CA ASP A 474 -23.59 31.46 -2.29
C ASP A 474 -23.53 30.51 -1.09
N ILE A 475 -23.93 29.26 -1.33
CA ILE A 475 -23.88 28.16 -0.36
C ILE A 475 -22.85 27.13 -0.80
N ALA A 476 -21.94 26.77 0.11
CA ALA A 476 -21.00 25.67 -0.07
C ALA A 476 -21.56 24.41 0.60
N TRP A 477 -21.76 23.36 -0.20
CA TRP A 477 -22.24 22.06 0.20
C TRP A 477 -21.08 21.11 0.47
N PHE A 478 -21.12 20.48 1.65
CA PHE A 478 -20.23 19.41 2.07
C PHE A 478 -21.05 18.17 2.36
N ARG A 479 -20.42 17.01 2.19
CA ARG A 479 -20.99 15.71 2.53
C ARG A 479 -20.03 14.92 3.39
N LEU A 480 -20.54 14.19 4.36
CA LEU A 480 -19.76 13.24 5.15
C LEU A 480 -20.57 11.97 5.37
N LYS A 481 -19.85 10.87 5.51
CA LYS A 481 -20.41 9.57 5.87
C LYS A 481 -19.82 9.19 7.21
N THR A 482 -20.67 9.01 8.22
CA THR A 482 -20.19 8.74 9.58
C THR A 482 -19.46 7.40 9.62
N LEU A 483 -18.38 7.31 10.39
CA LEU A 483 -17.54 6.12 10.41
C LEU A 483 -18.25 4.94 11.10
N GLU A 484 -18.02 3.72 10.60
CA GLU A 484 -18.49 2.50 11.27
C GLU A 484 -17.63 2.19 12.49
N THR A 485 -18.26 1.66 13.54
CA THR A 485 -17.58 1.08 14.70
C THR A 485 -18.12 -0.32 14.96
N LEU A 486 -17.30 -1.19 15.57
CA LEU A 486 -17.65 -2.59 15.78
C LEU A 486 -18.95 -2.74 16.60
N MET A 487 -19.15 -1.89 17.61
CA MET A 487 -20.34 -1.94 18.47
C MET A 487 -21.51 -1.09 17.95
N GLY A 488 -21.33 -0.32 16.87
CA GLY A 488 -22.40 0.49 16.26
C GLY A 488 -23.07 1.49 17.20
N LYS A 489 -22.40 1.90 18.28
CA LYS A 489 -22.97 2.83 19.27
C LYS A 489 -23.09 4.22 18.68
N SER A 490 -24.22 4.87 18.95
CA SER A 490 -24.42 6.27 18.62
C SER A 490 -23.48 7.14 19.46
N ARG A 491 -22.96 8.21 18.85
CA ARG A 491 -21.94 9.07 19.43
C ARG A 491 -22.17 10.52 19.05
N GLN A 492 -21.54 11.43 19.78
CA GLN A 492 -21.51 12.84 19.41
C GLN A 492 -20.35 13.10 18.46
N GLU A 493 -20.63 13.76 17.35
CA GLU A 493 -19.64 14.25 16.40
C GLU A 493 -19.81 15.76 16.25
N SER A 494 -18.79 16.42 15.73
CA SER A 494 -18.83 17.87 15.55
C SER A 494 -18.27 18.30 14.21
N VAL A 495 -18.85 19.37 13.68
CA VAL A 495 -18.30 20.08 12.52
C VAL A 495 -17.99 21.50 12.95
N THR A 496 -16.76 21.93 12.65
CA THR A 496 -16.27 23.26 12.97
C THR A 496 -15.99 24.01 11.66
N VAL A 497 -16.40 25.27 11.59
CA VAL A 497 -16.03 26.20 10.52
C VAL A 497 -15.26 27.37 11.12
N GLU A 498 -14.03 27.54 10.66
CA GLU A 498 -13.22 28.71 10.98
C GLU A 498 -13.49 29.83 9.97
N GLN A 499 -13.82 31.01 10.47
CA GLN A 499 -14.07 32.20 9.65
C GLN A 499 -13.03 33.28 10.01
N PRO A 500 -11.97 33.43 9.20
CA PRO A 500 -10.91 34.40 9.50
C PRO A 500 -11.41 35.85 9.41
N ILE A 501 -12.41 36.10 8.56
CA ILE A 501 -13.03 37.40 8.33
C ILE A 501 -14.54 37.20 8.20
N GLY A 502 -15.30 38.16 8.71
CA GLY A 502 -16.75 38.23 8.49
C GLY A 502 -17.57 37.34 9.42
N SER A 503 -18.77 37.01 8.95
CA SER A 503 -19.73 36.13 9.63
C SER A 503 -20.50 35.30 8.62
N GLY A 504 -21.18 34.27 9.13
CA GLY A 504 -21.88 33.31 8.31
C GLY A 504 -22.68 32.33 9.15
N SER A 505 -23.11 31.26 8.50
CA SER A 505 -23.88 30.18 9.11
C SER A 505 -23.43 28.81 8.64
N ILE A 506 -23.58 27.84 9.53
CA ILE A 506 -23.47 26.41 9.23
C ILE A 506 -24.82 25.75 9.52
N GLU A 507 -25.23 24.83 8.65
CA GLU A 507 -26.45 24.04 8.84
C GLU A 507 -26.16 22.58 8.52
N ALA A 508 -26.57 21.67 9.41
CA ALA A 508 -26.48 20.24 9.23
C ALA A 508 -27.82 19.70 8.74
N LEU A 509 -27.76 18.80 7.77
CA LEU A 509 -28.90 18.22 7.08
C LEU A 509 -28.73 16.70 7.00
N ASP A 510 -29.84 15.96 7.10
CA ASP A 510 -29.85 14.54 6.76
C ASP A 510 -29.80 14.31 5.23
N ALA A 511 -29.67 13.06 4.80
CA ALA A 511 -29.68 12.69 3.38
C ALA A 511 -30.95 13.15 2.63
N ALA A 512 -32.09 13.28 3.32
CA ALA A 512 -33.35 13.77 2.77
C ALA A 512 -33.45 15.32 2.76
N SER A 513 -32.38 16.02 3.15
CA SER A 513 -32.32 17.48 3.33
C SER A 513 -33.24 18.03 4.43
N SER A 514 -33.53 17.24 5.45
CA SER A 514 -34.17 17.74 6.67
C SER A 514 -33.13 18.37 7.60
N THR A 515 -33.42 19.55 8.14
CA THR A 515 -32.54 20.25 9.08
C THR A 515 -32.36 19.47 10.39
N LEU A 516 -31.10 19.20 10.75
CA LEU A 516 -30.67 18.64 12.02
C LEU A 516 -30.27 19.73 13.02
N GLY A 517 -29.90 20.90 12.52
CA GLY A 517 -29.60 22.09 13.31
C GLY A 517 -28.76 23.09 12.54
N SER A 518 -28.59 24.30 13.10
CA SER A 518 -27.82 25.37 12.47
C SER A 518 -27.24 26.32 13.50
N ASP A 519 -26.06 26.86 13.21
CA ASP A 519 -25.38 27.87 14.01
C ASP A 519 -24.94 29.04 13.12
N SER A 520 -24.86 30.25 13.70
CA SER A 520 -24.46 31.46 12.96
C SER A 520 -23.67 32.42 13.84
N GLY A 521 -22.79 33.19 13.22
CA GLY A 521 -21.91 34.13 13.92
C GLY A 521 -20.58 34.34 13.20
N SER A 522 -19.60 34.90 13.91
CA SER A 522 -18.24 35.17 13.45
C SER A 522 -17.21 34.33 14.18
N GLY A 523 -15.99 34.24 13.62
CA GLY A 523 -14.91 33.44 14.19
C GLY A 523 -15.15 31.95 13.96
N THR A 524 -15.06 31.14 15.02
CA THR A 524 -15.25 29.69 14.94
C THR A 524 -16.69 29.32 15.25
N LEU A 525 -17.37 28.65 14.31
CA LEU A 525 -18.67 28.04 14.52
C LEU A 525 -18.49 26.54 14.73
N THR A 526 -19.13 25.97 15.74
CA THR A 526 -19.11 24.53 15.99
C THR A 526 -20.54 24.04 16.12
N HIS A 527 -20.89 23.02 15.35
CA HIS A 527 -22.17 22.33 15.41
C HIS A 527 -21.95 20.88 15.83
N ASP A 528 -22.57 20.49 16.94
CA ASP A 528 -22.53 19.12 17.46
C ASP A 528 -23.80 18.37 17.03
N PHE A 529 -23.65 17.12 16.61
CA PHE A 529 -24.77 16.26 16.23
C PHE A 529 -24.56 14.81 16.71
N ALA A 530 -25.68 14.12 16.94
CA ALA A 530 -25.67 12.69 17.20
C ALA A 530 -25.55 11.94 15.86
N ALA A 531 -24.56 11.07 15.75
CA ALA A 531 -24.34 10.20 14.60
C ALA A 531 -24.64 8.74 14.97
N GLY A 532 -25.33 8.02 14.09
CA GLY A 532 -25.32 6.56 14.05
C GLY A 532 -24.14 6.03 13.24
N ALA A 533 -24.10 4.70 13.08
CA ALA A 533 -23.16 4.07 12.17
C ALA A 533 -23.64 4.26 10.71
N ASP A 534 -22.73 4.70 9.84
CA ASP A 534 -22.91 4.78 8.39
C ASP A 534 -24.00 5.75 7.89
N ASP A 535 -24.31 6.79 8.67
CA ASP A 535 -25.24 7.86 8.27
C ASP A 535 -24.58 8.78 7.23
N GLU A 536 -25.33 9.13 6.18
CA GLU A 536 -24.94 10.18 5.24
C GLU A 536 -25.56 11.52 5.66
N LEU A 537 -24.69 12.53 5.81
CA LEU A 537 -25.04 13.87 6.25
C LEU A 537 -24.50 14.92 5.30
N PHE A 538 -25.21 16.04 5.20
CA PHE A 538 -24.78 17.21 4.44
C PHE A 538 -24.59 18.39 5.37
N ILE A 539 -23.52 19.14 5.17
CA ILE A 539 -23.26 20.41 5.87
C ILE A 539 -23.27 21.52 4.83
N THR A 540 -24.06 22.55 5.05
CA THR A 540 -24.01 23.77 4.25
C THR A 540 -23.31 24.87 5.01
N VAL A 541 -22.38 25.56 4.35
CA VAL A 541 -21.74 26.77 4.85
C VAL A 541 -22.18 27.94 3.99
N ARG A 542 -22.55 29.05 4.63
CA ARG A 542 -22.92 30.29 3.96
C ARG A 542 -22.20 31.45 4.63
N ARG A 543 -21.74 32.41 3.83
CA ARG A 543 -21.18 33.69 4.32
C ARG A 543 -22.17 34.83 4.14
N ASP A 544 -22.01 35.88 4.94
CA ASP A 544 -22.89 37.06 4.88
C ASP A 544 -22.50 38.06 3.78
N SER A 545 -21.26 38.00 3.27
CA SER A 545 -20.70 38.92 2.28
C SER A 545 -19.78 38.22 1.29
N ASP A 546 -19.91 38.53 0.00
CA ASP A 546 -19.05 38.01 -1.08
C ASP A 546 -17.55 38.35 -0.89
N ALA A 547 -17.21 39.29 -0.01
CA ALA A 547 -15.84 39.63 0.35
C ALA A 547 -15.23 38.71 1.42
N ASP A 548 -16.05 37.91 2.12
CA ASP A 548 -15.59 37.03 3.19
C ASP A 548 -15.08 35.73 2.56
N THR A 549 -13.77 35.48 2.61
CA THR A 549 -13.14 34.29 2.03
C THR A 549 -12.12 33.65 2.97
N GLY A 550 -11.66 32.44 2.63
CA GLY A 550 -10.61 31.73 3.38
C GLY A 550 -11.14 30.92 4.56
N GLN A 551 -12.44 30.67 4.59
CA GLN A 551 -13.04 29.78 5.58
C GLN A 551 -12.53 28.35 5.38
N ALA A 552 -12.42 27.60 6.48
CA ALA A 552 -12.08 26.18 6.47
C ALA A 552 -13.10 25.42 7.32
N ILE A 553 -13.50 24.24 6.87
CA ILE A 553 -14.42 23.35 7.57
C ILE A 553 -13.69 22.07 7.99
N ARG A 554 -13.99 21.58 9.18
CA ARG A 554 -13.42 20.35 9.75
C ARG A 554 -14.51 19.51 10.37
N TRP A 555 -14.58 18.23 10.01
CA TRP A 555 -15.36 17.24 10.74
C TRP A 555 -14.48 16.55 11.78
N SER A 556 -14.97 16.39 13.01
CA SER A 556 -14.28 15.68 14.09
C SER A 556 -15.18 14.57 14.63
N THR A 557 -14.65 13.36 14.65
CA THR A 557 -15.32 12.17 15.17
C THR A 557 -14.51 11.57 16.33
N PRO A 558 -15.13 10.98 17.35
CA PRO A 558 -14.40 10.32 18.43
C PRO A 558 -13.86 8.92 18.03
N VAL A 559 -14.14 8.46 16.80
CA VAL A 559 -13.76 7.12 16.36
C VAL A 559 -12.24 6.97 16.27
N SER A 560 -11.73 5.90 16.86
CA SER A 560 -10.35 5.44 16.75
C SER A 560 -10.35 4.00 16.23
N TYR A 561 -9.27 3.59 15.58
CA TYR A 561 -9.10 2.26 15.04
C TYR A 561 -8.01 1.50 15.77
N LEU A 562 -8.28 0.26 16.16
CA LEU A 562 -7.27 -0.70 16.61
C LEU A 562 -6.66 -1.39 15.38
N ARG A 563 -5.35 -1.24 15.18
CA ARG A 563 -4.61 -1.73 14.00
C ARG A 563 -3.93 -3.08 14.29
N LEU A 564 -4.66 -4.16 14.07
CA LEU A 564 -4.16 -5.54 14.26
C LEU A 564 -3.08 -5.91 13.22
N ASP A 565 -3.06 -5.24 12.06
CA ASP A 565 -2.01 -5.36 11.03
C ASP A 565 -0.70 -4.63 11.38
N LYS A 566 -0.77 -3.69 12.33
CA LYS A 566 0.38 -2.93 12.84
C LYS A 566 0.81 -3.39 14.24
N GLY A 567 0.40 -4.60 14.61
CA GLY A 567 0.80 -5.27 15.83
C GLY A 567 -0.17 -5.08 17.00
N PHE A 568 -0.54 -6.21 17.59
CA PHE A 568 -1.11 -6.32 18.92
C PHE A 568 -0.36 -7.44 19.64
N THR A 569 0.33 -7.12 20.74
CA THR A 569 1.12 -8.09 21.49
C THR A 569 0.81 -8.04 22.98
N VAL A 570 0.85 -9.20 23.63
CA VAL A 570 0.82 -9.35 25.08
C VAL A 570 2.10 -10.12 25.42
N HIS A 571 3.04 -9.44 26.07
CA HIS A 571 4.37 -9.98 26.36
C HIS A 571 4.51 -10.30 27.85
N VAL A 572 4.95 -11.50 28.19
CA VAL A 572 5.23 -11.91 29.57
C VAL A 572 6.58 -11.33 29.97
N THR A 573 6.57 -10.32 30.83
CA THR A 573 7.78 -9.59 31.22
C THR A 573 8.52 -10.26 32.40
N ASP A 574 7.77 -10.82 33.35
CA ASP A 574 8.28 -11.55 34.51
C ASP A 574 7.16 -12.43 35.08
N GLU A 575 7.45 -13.71 35.28
CA GLU A 575 6.53 -14.71 35.81
C GLU A 575 7.22 -15.51 36.93
N SER A 576 7.94 -14.81 37.81
CA SER A 576 8.75 -15.43 38.88
C SER A 576 7.94 -16.05 40.05
N GLY A 577 6.70 -16.44 39.82
CA GLY A 577 5.89 -17.26 40.73
C GLY A 577 6.49 -18.67 40.92
N PRO A 578 6.16 -19.38 42.02
CA PRO A 578 6.66 -20.72 42.29
C PRO A 578 5.84 -21.83 41.64
N ASP A 579 4.91 -21.48 40.77
CA ASP A 579 4.32 -22.42 39.85
C ASP A 579 5.46 -22.98 38.98
N TRP A 580 5.44 -24.30 38.95
CA TRP A 580 6.51 -25.09 38.39
C TRP A 580 6.59 -24.81 36.89
N PRO A 581 7.78 -24.75 36.25
CA PRO A 581 7.86 -24.33 34.84
C PRO A 581 6.89 -25.14 33.97
N GLY A 582 5.93 -24.42 33.36
CA GLY A 582 4.86 -24.93 32.49
C GLY A 582 3.61 -25.44 33.21
N GLU A 583 2.97 -24.65 34.08
CA GLU A 583 1.54 -24.84 34.45
C GLU A 583 0.76 -23.50 34.61
N ASP A 584 1.32 -22.35 34.22
CA ASP A 584 0.63 -21.05 34.31
C ASP A 584 -0.43 -20.94 33.22
N GLU A 585 -1.70 -20.71 33.62
CA GLU A 585 -2.87 -20.64 32.73
C GLU A 585 -3.47 -19.21 32.68
N PRO A 586 -2.71 -18.15 32.34
CA PRO A 586 -3.28 -16.80 32.33
C PRO A 586 -4.47 -16.71 31.37
N VAL A 587 -5.51 -16.01 31.84
CA VAL A 587 -6.73 -15.71 31.09
C VAL A 587 -6.73 -14.23 30.72
N PHE A 588 -6.77 -13.95 29.43
CA PHE A 588 -6.91 -12.64 28.85
C PHE A 588 -8.36 -12.39 28.42
N GLU A 589 -8.95 -11.32 28.93
CA GLU A 589 -10.24 -10.80 28.48
C GLU A 589 -10.08 -9.41 27.88
N MET A 590 -10.82 -9.14 26.81
CA MET A 590 -10.84 -7.84 26.15
C MET A 590 -12.29 -7.36 25.99
N TRP A 591 -12.52 -6.07 26.24
CA TRP A 591 -13.75 -5.35 25.96
C TRP A 591 -13.45 -4.17 25.05
N MET A 592 -14.44 -3.83 24.23
CA MET A 592 -14.39 -2.68 23.33
C MET A 592 -15.67 -1.88 23.50
N ASP A 593 -15.53 -0.59 23.79
CA ASP A 593 -16.65 0.31 24.13
C ASP A 593 -17.56 -0.28 25.23
N GLY A 594 -16.97 -0.97 26.22
CA GLY A 594 -17.69 -1.60 27.34
C GLY A 594 -18.37 -2.95 27.04
N ASP A 595 -18.34 -3.45 25.81
CA ASP A 595 -18.85 -4.78 25.45
C ASP A 595 -17.70 -5.79 25.34
N LYS A 596 -17.83 -6.95 26.02
CA LYS A 596 -16.80 -8.01 25.99
C LYS A 596 -16.61 -8.48 24.56
N LEU A 597 -15.38 -8.47 24.05
CA LEU A 597 -14.97 -8.90 22.71
C LEU A 597 -14.49 -10.36 22.70
N LEU A 598 -13.55 -10.70 23.56
CA LEU A 598 -12.84 -12.00 23.58
C LEU A 598 -12.52 -12.40 25.03
N THR A 599 -12.50 -13.72 25.26
CA THR A 599 -11.81 -14.36 26.39
C THR A 599 -10.93 -15.46 25.79
N THR A 600 -9.64 -15.50 26.15
CA THR A 600 -8.71 -16.59 25.77
C THR A 600 -7.78 -16.88 26.93
N ASP A 601 -7.39 -18.14 27.03
CA ASP A 601 -6.34 -18.65 27.90
C ASP A 601 -5.03 -18.87 27.10
N TRP A 602 -3.92 -18.96 27.84
CA TRP A 602 -2.63 -19.41 27.37
C TRP A 602 -2.11 -20.44 28.38
N ASP A 603 -1.92 -21.67 27.90
CA ASP A 603 -1.31 -22.77 28.64
C ASP A 603 0.22 -22.67 28.51
N ASP A 604 0.94 -22.77 29.63
CA ASP A 604 2.40 -22.64 29.71
C ASP A 604 2.92 -21.26 29.26
N ALA A 605 2.45 -20.18 29.89
CA ALA A 605 3.13 -18.89 29.74
C ALA A 605 4.55 -18.97 30.37
N ASP A 606 5.52 -18.33 29.73
CA ASP A 606 6.90 -18.27 30.22
C ASP A 606 7.46 -16.84 30.10
N THR A 607 8.33 -16.47 31.03
CA THR A 607 9.01 -15.16 31.02
C THR A 607 9.79 -14.92 29.72
N GLY A 608 9.47 -13.83 29.04
CA GLY A 608 10.09 -13.43 27.78
C GLY A 608 9.33 -13.87 26.53
N GLU A 609 8.18 -14.55 26.69
CA GLU A 609 7.35 -14.98 25.57
C GLU A 609 6.24 -13.98 25.21
N ASP A 610 5.75 -14.08 23.96
CA ASP A 610 4.61 -13.33 23.47
C ASP A 610 3.39 -14.24 23.30
N TRP A 611 2.21 -13.74 23.69
CA TRP A 611 0.96 -14.50 23.64
C TRP A 611 0.67 -15.00 22.22
N PRO A 612 0.65 -16.32 22.00
CA PRO A 612 0.62 -16.88 20.65
C PRO A 612 -0.71 -16.60 19.95
N GLY A 613 -0.62 -15.96 18.79
CA GLY A 613 -1.75 -15.72 17.89
C GLY A 613 -2.83 -14.78 18.45
N ILE A 614 -2.51 -13.93 19.43
CA ILE A 614 -3.50 -13.10 20.11
C ILE A 614 -4.20 -12.12 19.14
N ALA A 615 -3.46 -11.53 18.20
CA ALA A 615 -4.01 -10.63 17.19
C ALA A 615 -4.99 -11.35 16.25
N GLU A 616 -4.68 -12.59 15.86
CA GLU A 616 -5.52 -13.44 15.02
C GLU A 616 -6.80 -13.86 15.76
N LYS A 617 -6.69 -14.20 17.05
CA LYS A 617 -7.85 -14.50 17.91
C LYS A 617 -8.80 -13.30 17.99
N ILE A 618 -8.26 -12.10 18.22
CA ILE A 618 -9.05 -10.86 18.24
C ILE A 618 -9.70 -10.62 16.86
N PHE A 619 -8.93 -10.74 15.78
CA PHE A 619 -9.44 -10.55 14.42
C PHE A 619 -10.58 -11.51 14.08
N PHE A 620 -10.47 -12.77 14.49
CA PHE A 620 -11.52 -13.77 14.27
C PHE A 620 -12.82 -13.40 14.99
N GLU A 621 -12.76 -12.96 16.24
CA GLU A 621 -13.93 -12.48 16.99
C GLU A 621 -14.55 -11.23 16.37
N VAL A 622 -13.73 -10.30 15.86
CA VAL A 622 -14.19 -9.13 15.12
C VAL A 622 -15.00 -9.56 13.88
N VAL A 623 -14.47 -10.49 13.09
CA VAL A 623 -15.15 -11.02 11.90
C VAL A 623 -16.46 -11.74 12.28
N GLN A 624 -16.48 -12.52 13.37
CA GLN A 624 -17.70 -13.19 13.83
C GLN A 624 -18.81 -12.22 14.22
N ARG A 625 -18.45 -11.03 14.73
CA ARG A 625 -19.39 -9.97 15.11
C ARG A 625 -19.89 -9.14 13.93
N GLY A 626 -19.53 -9.53 12.70
CA GLY A 626 -19.90 -8.80 11.50
C GLY A 626 -18.92 -7.69 11.14
N GLY A 627 -17.76 -7.62 11.81
CA GLY A 627 -16.65 -6.80 11.35
C GLY A 627 -16.21 -7.23 9.94
N GLY A 628 -15.79 -6.26 9.13
CA GLY A 628 -15.25 -6.53 7.80
C GLY A 628 -13.94 -7.34 7.86
N PRO A 629 -13.43 -7.83 6.72
CA PRO A 629 -12.13 -8.52 6.66
C PRO A 629 -10.93 -7.60 6.93
N SER A 630 -11.17 -6.34 7.31
CA SER A 630 -10.12 -5.38 7.66
C SER A 630 -9.55 -5.71 9.03
N LYS A 631 -8.22 -5.70 9.14
CA LYS A 631 -7.48 -5.79 10.43
C LYS A 631 -7.53 -4.48 11.23
N SER A 632 -8.38 -3.55 10.84
CA SER A 632 -8.58 -2.25 11.47
C SER A 632 -9.99 -2.16 12.05
N VAL A 633 -10.05 -1.98 13.37
CA VAL A 633 -11.29 -2.17 14.14
C VAL A 633 -11.69 -0.87 14.82
N GLY A 634 -12.78 -0.26 14.36
CA GLY A 634 -13.27 1.03 14.87
C GLY A 634 -13.97 0.92 16.23
N PHE A 635 -13.64 1.81 17.16
CA PHE A 635 -14.24 1.98 18.48
C PHE A 635 -14.29 3.47 18.86
N THR A 636 -14.99 3.85 19.95
CA THR A 636 -15.26 5.25 20.28
C THR A 636 -14.75 5.70 21.65
N GLU A 637 -14.76 4.81 22.64
CA GLU A 637 -14.45 5.17 24.03
C GLU A 637 -13.14 4.53 24.45
N THR A 638 -13.18 3.22 24.68
CA THR A 638 -12.11 2.50 25.37
C THR A 638 -11.91 1.09 24.82
N LEU A 639 -10.67 0.64 24.92
CA LEU A 639 -10.31 -0.77 24.97
C LEU A 639 -9.99 -1.09 26.41
N ASP A 640 -10.78 -2.00 27.01
CA ASP A 640 -10.54 -2.47 28.37
C ASP A 640 -10.02 -3.89 28.31
N PHE A 641 -9.09 -4.20 29.19
CA PHE A 641 -8.41 -5.47 29.21
C PHE A 641 -8.32 -5.99 30.64
N VAL A 642 -8.35 -7.30 30.79
CA VAL A 642 -8.11 -8.00 32.03
C VAL A 642 -7.15 -9.15 31.75
N ILE A 643 -6.11 -9.27 32.57
CA ILE A 643 -5.38 -10.53 32.73
C ILE A 643 -5.68 -11.02 34.12
N GLU A 644 -6.11 -12.28 34.20
CA GLU A 644 -6.34 -13.03 35.41
C GLU A 644 -5.46 -14.27 35.38
N ASP A 645 -4.92 -14.63 36.54
CA ASP A 645 -4.25 -15.92 36.73
C ASP A 645 -5.12 -16.79 37.66
N PRO A 646 -5.86 -17.78 37.11
CA PRO A 646 -6.81 -18.57 37.86
C PRO A 646 -6.12 -19.72 38.62
N ASP A 647 -5.36 -19.40 39.66
CA ASP A 647 -4.76 -20.44 40.51
C ASP A 647 -5.81 -21.31 41.23
N ASP A 648 -5.66 -22.63 41.13
CA ASP A 648 -6.45 -23.64 41.85
C ASP A 648 -6.11 -23.71 43.37
N LEU A 649 -5.11 -22.93 43.81
CA LEU A 649 -4.56 -22.93 45.18
C LEU A 649 -5.18 -21.87 46.13
N GLY A 650 -6.42 -21.44 45.89
CA GLY A 650 -7.35 -20.98 46.94
C GLY A 650 -6.93 -19.81 47.85
N ALA A 651 -5.93 -18.98 47.49
CA ALA A 651 -5.50 -17.87 48.36
C ALA A 651 -5.05 -16.55 47.70
N ALA A 652 -4.89 -16.42 46.39
CA ALA A 652 -4.92 -15.12 45.70
C ALA A 652 -5.47 -15.28 44.29
N HIS A 653 -6.31 -14.33 43.88
CA HIS A 653 -6.71 -14.15 42.49
C HIS A 653 -6.18 -12.77 42.10
N GLY A 654 -5.14 -12.74 41.27
CA GLY A 654 -4.66 -11.50 40.67
C GLY A 654 -5.54 -11.13 39.50
N VAL A 655 -6.52 -10.25 39.69
CA VAL A 655 -7.25 -9.65 38.56
C VAL A 655 -6.79 -8.21 38.43
N THR A 656 -6.14 -7.89 37.33
CA THR A 656 -5.78 -6.52 37.01
C THR A 656 -6.49 -6.09 35.73
N SER A 657 -7.15 -4.93 35.81
CA SER A 657 -7.82 -4.31 34.67
C SER A 657 -7.11 -3.01 34.28
N TRP A 658 -7.07 -2.73 32.99
CA TRP A 658 -6.58 -1.47 32.48
C TRP A 658 -7.35 -1.04 31.24
N THR A 659 -7.29 0.27 30.99
CA THR A 659 -8.07 0.94 29.96
C THR A 659 -7.13 1.70 29.04
N ILE A 660 -7.23 1.45 27.75
CA ILE A 660 -6.62 2.26 26.70
C ILE A 660 -7.73 3.12 26.08
N ALA A 661 -7.62 4.44 26.26
CA ALA A 661 -8.50 5.38 25.59
C ALA A 661 -8.14 5.48 24.09
N GLY A 662 -9.14 5.82 23.28
CA GLY A 662 -8.95 6.23 21.88
C GLY A 662 -7.97 7.41 21.72
N LEU A 663 -7.66 7.74 20.47
CA LEU A 663 -6.78 8.87 20.16
C LEU A 663 -7.49 10.20 20.42
N SER A 664 -6.90 11.03 21.28
CA SER A 664 -7.34 12.41 21.44
C SER A 664 -6.99 13.25 20.21
N PRO A 665 -7.68 14.38 19.95
CA PRO A 665 -7.44 15.23 18.77
C PRO A 665 -6.02 15.80 18.64
N ASN A 666 -5.26 15.88 19.73
CA ASN A 666 -3.90 16.44 19.75
C ASN A 666 -2.80 15.39 19.56
N GLU A 667 -3.16 14.11 19.46
CA GLU A 667 -2.20 13.03 19.22
C GLU A 667 -1.84 12.92 17.73
N PRO A 668 -0.72 12.27 17.37
CA PRO A 668 -0.45 11.92 15.98
C PRO A 668 -1.57 11.01 15.42
N PRO A 669 -1.78 10.99 14.08
CA PRO A 669 -2.79 10.15 13.44
C PRO A 669 -2.66 8.66 13.73
N GLU A 670 -1.46 8.19 14.03
CA GLU A 670 -1.16 6.83 14.48
C GLU A 670 -0.28 6.90 15.74
N ARG A 671 -0.55 6.03 16.71
CA ARG A 671 0.23 5.95 17.97
C ARG A 671 0.25 4.54 18.52
N LYS A 672 1.45 4.03 18.79
CA LYS A 672 1.65 2.82 19.62
C LYS A 672 1.38 3.15 21.10
N ARG A 673 0.56 2.33 21.73
CA ARG A 673 0.30 2.33 23.17
C ARG A 673 0.94 1.09 23.76
N THR A 674 1.60 1.25 24.89
CA THR A 674 2.17 0.15 25.66
C THR A 674 1.80 0.36 27.12
N VAL A 675 1.23 -0.66 27.73
CA VAL A 675 0.80 -0.65 29.14
C VAL A 675 1.43 -1.84 29.84
N ALA A 676 2.13 -1.56 30.94
CA ALA A 676 2.59 -2.59 31.86
C ALA A 676 1.46 -2.94 32.83
N VAL A 677 1.26 -4.23 33.04
CA VAL A 677 0.19 -4.84 33.82
C VAL A 677 0.85 -5.72 34.87
N THR A 678 0.44 -5.56 36.12
CA THR A 678 0.91 -6.40 37.22
C THR A 678 -0.22 -7.30 37.67
N VAL A 679 -0.04 -8.60 37.61
CA VAL A 679 -0.98 -9.63 38.09
C VAL A 679 -0.50 -10.04 39.47
N PHE A 680 -1.33 -9.82 40.49
CA PHE A 680 -0.93 -10.02 41.88
C PHE A 680 -1.04 -11.48 42.31
N ASP A 681 0.05 -12.05 42.78
CA ASP A 681 0.09 -13.37 43.42
C ASP A 681 0.61 -13.25 44.87
N THR A 682 0.23 -14.22 45.70
CA THR A 682 0.73 -14.43 47.06
C THR A 682 2.25 -14.53 47.18
N ILE A 683 2.99 -14.91 46.13
CA ILE A 683 4.42 -15.21 46.23
C ILE A 683 5.27 -14.24 45.40
N SER A 684 4.96 -14.05 44.12
CA SER A 684 5.60 -13.03 43.28
C SER A 684 4.61 -12.47 42.26
N ASP A 685 4.52 -11.16 42.13
CA ASP A 685 3.63 -10.55 41.14
C ASP A 685 4.14 -10.85 39.71
N GLY A 686 3.28 -11.43 38.87
CA GLY A 686 3.53 -11.53 37.44
C GLY A 686 3.44 -10.15 36.77
N THR A 687 4.26 -9.88 35.76
CA THR A 687 4.20 -8.65 34.98
C THR A 687 4.09 -8.93 33.49
N TYR A 688 3.14 -8.26 32.86
CA TYR A 688 2.82 -8.38 31.46
C TYR A 688 2.90 -7.01 30.79
N THR A 689 3.23 -6.98 29.50
CA THR A 689 3.25 -5.76 28.71
C THR A 689 2.30 -5.92 27.53
N VAL A 690 1.23 -5.14 27.48
CA VAL A 690 0.32 -5.11 26.34
C VAL A 690 0.66 -3.93 25.45
N SER A 691 0.93 -4.22 24.18
CA SER A 691 1.20 -3.21 23.16
C SER A 691 0.20 -3.30 22.02
N CYS A 692 -0.36 -2.15 21.63
CA CYS A 692 -1.25 -2.05 20.47
C CYS A 692 -1.01 -0.75 19.70
N THR A 693 -1.29 -0.78 18.40
CA THR A 693 -1.26 0.43 17.56
C THR A 693 -2.68 0.95 17.35
N LEU A 694 -2.87 2.24 17.61
CA LEU A 694 -4.12 2.95 17.34
C LEU A 694 -3.95 3.92 16.17
N SER A 695 -4.96 4.09 15.32
CA SER A 695 -5.00 5.10 14.26
C SER A 695 -6.33 5.85 14.19
N ARG A 696 -6.33 7.03 13.54
CA ARG A 696 -7.56 7.78 13.23
C ARG A 696 -8.23 7.33 11.93
N ASP A 697 -7.43 6.76 11.04
CA ASP A 697 -7.86 6.22 9.76
C ASP A 697 -7.82 4.70 9.77
N PRO A 698 -8.79 4.02 9.14
CA PRO A 698 -8.85 2.57 9.08
C PRO A 698 -7.64 1.95 8.38
#